data_AF-A0A482T1Y2-F1
#
_entry.id   AF-A0A482T1Y2-F1
#
_cell.length_a   1.000
_cell.length_b   1.000
_cell.length_c   1.000
_cell.angle_alpha   90.00
_cell.angle_beta   90.00
_cell.angle_gamma   90.00
#
_symmetry.space_group_name_H-M   'P 1'
#
loop_
_entity.id
_entity.type
_entity.pdbx_description
1 polymer ?
#
loop_
_entity_poly.entity_id
_entity_poly.type
_entity_poly.pdbx_seq_one_letter_code
_entity_poly.pdbx_strand_id
1 'polypeptide(L)'
;MALNPLGLAPLAVVVGILGLIGYSTVNERFDRNVTRLSRRLFGRYVGESPKRERQLEAAYIDETYRGYAARTLVYACVGAVAGAITGAYAIGGFLLVLPALVNLAQGLPSTMVNAFGLRTFELVLTPTGTLYILIGGGVLSGAATAGLTYLYRWERLKNQADVRSRNIDEGMARTIAFMYALSRGGMSFPDVMRVLARNQEIYGDTAKEVGVAVREMDLFGRDMITALEHVSRRTPSEQFKTFIENLSSVLQSGQSLAPFLREQYERHQEEAAERQEDLLERLATVAEAYVTVFVAAVLFLMTILLVFGLTTTDTLWLLQMMAYLVIPLANVGFMVYLDSKLQSLGIGNGGTTDILDRYETATLGKPSLGSGPLGLPDGGVVPADEANWDRLRFHDRVKSLRELLSSPIQSLVWNPVYVLYLTVPVAVVLLLVRAPPAFQASTVNIRLLDDLVIQSVLLILGPFALVRFIYTQRLSRIEDATPDLLERLASLNEAGMTVVESLRRVRGSDIGVLTQEMHRIWADIRMGANVDDALVRFGRRVQTTAVTRIVTLLTHAMHASGQLGPVFRIAATQSRADLRLKRRRRQQMLTYLVVIYVAFLVFLVIIVAVQEVLVPSLPSSVPTPAGESNRLGVNVDQFARFGRVDKAAYTLVFFHTALIQAVLTGFIGGQLGEGTLKDGAKHAAILLGVAYVAFILLSSPVASMTVTSPAVSGDQITVESASLSEGGFIVVRQFEEDGRVLGTSEYLPAGSHSDVQITLDRPPSTGQSLVLVAHQDTNGNQQLDYPFGDNSGAPDRPYASSTAGENVTVEYTVE
;
A
#
# COMPACT_ATOMS: atom_id res chain seq x y z
N MET A 1 -24.93 8.84 -31.59
CA MET A 1 -25.37 10.24 -31.44
C MET A 1 -24.13 11.12 -31.49
N ALA A 2 -23.94 11.95 -32.51
CA ALA A 2 -22.77 12.82 -32.61
C ALA A 2 -22.76 13.80 -31.42
N LEU A 3 -21.64 13.87 -30.69
CA LEU A 3 -21.45 14.80 -29.58
C LEU A 3 -21.51 16.23 -30.12
N ASN A 4 -22.66 16.88 -30.00
CA ASN A 4 -22.81 18.28 -30.36
C ASN A 4 -21.98 19.12 -29.36
N PRO A 5 -20.97 19.91 -29.79
CA PRO A 5 -20.09 20.65 -28.88
C PRO A 5 -20.86 21.62 -27.96
N LEU A 6 -22.02 22.12 -28.41
CA LEU A 6 -22.93 22.94 -27.59
C LEU A 6 -23.52 22.17 -26.39
N GLY A 7 -23.67 20.85 -26.51
CA GLY A 7 -24.15 19.97 -25.46
C GLY A 7 -23.12 19.68 -24.36
N LEU A 8 -21.84 19.99 -24.55
CA LEU A 8 -20.78 19.83 -23.55
C LEU A 8 -20.40 21.14 -22.84
N ALA A 9 -20.87 22.29 -23.33
CA ALA A 9 -20.54 23.61 -22.79
C ALA A 9 -20.87 23.77 -21.28
N PRO A 10 -22.01 23.29 -20.76
CA PRO A 10 -22.28 23.34 -19.32
C PRO A 10 -21.29 22.53 -18.49
N LEU A 11 -20.77 21.42 -19.03
CA LEU A 11 -19.78 20.58 -18.36
C LEU A 11 -18.41 21.28 -18.31
N ALA A 12 -18.05 22.04 -19.36
CA ALA A 12 -16.88 22.92 -19.34
C ALA A 12 -17.00 24.03 -18.27
N VAL A 13 -18.21 24.55 -18.00
CA VAL A 13 -18.44 25.49 -16.89
C VAL A 13 -18.20 24.84 -15.54
N VAL A 14 -18.63 23.58 -15.34
CA VAL A 14 -18.32 22.82 -14.11
C VAL A 14 -16.82 22.62 -13.93
N VAL A 15 -16.11 22.25 -15.01
CA VAL A 15 -14.65 22.11 -14.98
C VAL A 15 -13.97 23.44 -14.66
N GLY A 16 -14.45 24.55 -15.23
CA GLY A 16 -13.96 25.90 -14.89
C GLY A 16 -14.20 26.28 -13.43
N ILE A 17 -15.38 25.96 -12.88
CA ILE A 17 -15.71 26.17 -11.46
C ILE A 17 -14.78 25.36 -10.56
N LEU A 18 -14.62 24.07 -10.82
CA LEU A 18 -13.73 23.18 -10.07
C LEU A 18 -12.27 23.64 -10.19
N GLY A 19 -11.87 24.09 -11.38
CA GLY A 19 -10.55 24.68 -11.63
C GLY A 19 -10.30 25.95 -10.82
N LEU A 20 -11.28 26.85 -10.67
CA LEU A 20 -11.16 28.04 -9.83
C LEU A 20 -11.09 27.70 -8.34
N ILE A 21 -11.86 26.71 -7.87
CA ILE A 21 -11.77 26.21 -6.50
C ILE A 21 -10.38 25.59 -6.25
N GLY A 22 -9.89 24.76 -7.18
CA GLY A 22 -8.54 24.18 -7.11
C GLY A 22 -7.45 25.26 -7.19
N TYR A 23 -7.62 26.28 -8.02
CA TYR A 23 -6.66 27.38 -8.09
C TYR A 23 -6.58 28.18 -6.78
N SER A 24 -7.69 28.28 -6.04
CA SER A 24 -7.71 28.91 -4.72
C SER A 24 -6.89 28.17 -3.67
N THR A 25 -6.65 26.87 -3.82
CA THR A 25 -5.80 26.13 -2.87
C THR A 25 -4.31 26.31 -3.15
N VAL A 26 -3.94 26.71 -4.36
CA VAL A 26 -2.54 26.87 -4.78
C VAL A 26 -2.07 28.33 -4.67
N ASN A 27 -2.97 29.30 -4.91
CA ASN A 27 -2.61 30.73 -4.93
C ASN A 27 -3.23 31.51 -3.77
N GLU A 28 -2.41 31.89 -2.78
CA GLU A 28 -2.85 32.67 -1.62
C GLU A 28 -3.50 34.02 -1.96
N ARG A 29 -3.05 34.70 -3.03
CA ARG A 29 -3.63 35.99 -3.41
C ARG A 29 -5.06 35.81 -3.91
N PHE A 30 -5.27 34.77 -4.71
CA PHE A 30 -6.60 34.41 -5.18
C PHE A 30 -7.49 33.97 -4.02
N ASP A 31 -6.95 33.19 -3.09
CA ASP A 31 -7.66 32.77 -1.88
C ASP A 31 -8.17 33.94 -1.02
N ARG A 32 -7.30 34.93 -0.77
CA ARG A 32 -7.65 36.15 -0.06
C ARG A 32 -8.75 36.93 -0.78
N ASN A 33 -8.70 37.00 -2.12
CA ASN A 33 -9.73 37.66 -2.92
C ASN A 33 -11.08 36.93 -2.84
N VAL A 34 -11.09 35.60 -2.91
CA VAL A 34 -12.28 34.77 -2.72
C VAL A 34 -12.86 34.98 -1.32
N THR A 35 -12.03 35.05 -0.29
CA THR A 35 -12.47 35.31 1.09
C THR A 35 -13.09 36.69 1.24
N ARG A 36 -12.50 37.74 0.64
CA ARG A 36 -13.07 39.10 0.61
C ARG A 36 -14.42 39.13 -0.11
N LEU A 37 -14.51 38.49 -1.28
CA LEU A 37 -15.75 38.37 -2.04
C LEU A 37 -16.83 37.64 -1.22
N SER A 38 -16.45 36.54 -0.58
CA SER A 38 -17.35 35.74 0.27
C SER A 38 -17.90 36.55 1.43
N ARG A 39 -17.05 37.30 2.15
CA ARG A 39 -17.48 38.20 3.22
C ARG A 39 -18.39 39.31 2.71
N ARG A 40 -18.14 39.85 1.51
CA ARG A 40 -19.00 40.89 0.91
C ARG A 40 -20.38 40.36 0.52
N LEU A 41 -20.45 39.16 -0.05
CA LEU A 41 -21.70 38.53 -0.49
C LEU A 41 -22.53 38.00 0.69
N PHE A 42 -21.87 37.26 1.59
CA PHE A 42 -22.55 36.46 2.61
C PHE A 42 -22.28 36.90 4.05
N GLY A 43 -21.35 37.83 4.30
CA GLY A 43 -20.96 38.22 5.66
C GLY A 43 -22.12 38.74 6.51
N ARG A 44 -23.12 39.40 5.90
CA ARG A 44 -24.33 39.88 6.61
C ARG A 44 -25.27 38.76 7.07
N TYR A 45 -25.19 37.57 6.48
CA TYR A 45 -26.04 36.43 6.80
C TYR A 45 -25.39 35.47 7.81
N VAL A 46 -24.11 35.70 8.14
CA VAL A 46 -23.38 34.89 9.11
C VAL A 46 -23.54 35.51 10.50
N GLY A 47 -24.39 34.91 11.33
CA GLY A 47 -24.52 35.25 12.75
C GLY A 47 -23.35 34.73 13.58
N GLU A 48 -23.12 35.36 14.73
CA GLU A 48 -22.11 34.93 15.70
C GLU A 48 -22.48 33.58 16.32
N SER A 49 -21.49 32.70 16.48
CA SER A 49 -21.68 31.39 17.08
C SER A 49 -20.44 31.03 17.90
N PRO A 50 -20.47 31.23 19.24
CA PRO A 50 -19.34 30.92 20.10
C PRO A 50 -18.90 29.45 19.99
N LYS A 51 -19.84 28.54 19.75
CA LYS A 51 -19.54 27.11 19.56
C LYS A 51 -18.71 26.86 18.31
N ARG A 52 -19.06 27.48 17.18
CA ARG A 52 -18.34 27.30 15.90
C ARG A 52 -17.01 28.05 15.87
N GLU A 53 -16.92 29.17 16.57
CA GLU A 53 -15.67 29.88 16.78
C GLU A 53 -14.67 29.03 17.58
N ARG A 54 -15.09 28.47 18.72
CA ARG A 54 -14.27 27.52 19.48
C ARG A 54 -13.87 26.29 18.66
N GLN A 55 -14.77 25.73 17.85
CA GLN A 55 -14.41 24.62 16.96
C GLN A 55 -13.31 24.99 15.96
N LEU A 56 -13.30 26.24 15.49
CA LEU A 56 -12.32 26.72 14.54
C LEU A 56 -10.96 26.98 15.19
N GLU A 57 -10.97 27.54 16.40
CA GLU A 57 -9.78 27.67 17.25
C GLU A 57 -9.20 26.31 17.62
N ALA A 58 -10.05 25.36 18.02
CA ALA A 58 -9.68 24.00 18.37
C ALA A 58 -9.05 23.25 17.19
N ALA A 59 -9.53 23.48 15.97
CA ALA A 59 -8.98 22.92 14.74
C ALA A 59 -7.70 23.63 14.23
N TYR A 60 -7.25 24.72 14.89
CA TYR A 60 -6.06 25.50 14.50
C TYR A 60 -6.10 26.04 13.07
N ILE A 61 -7.25 26.58 12.65
CA ILE A 61 -7.40 27.17 11.32
C ILE A 61 -7.09 28.67 11.38
N ASP A 62 -6.16 29.12 10.52
CA ASP A 62 -5.76 30.54 10.37
C ASP A 62 -6.81 31.40 9.61
N GLU A 63 -8.10 31.25 9.94
CA GLU A 63 -9.18 32.07 9.41
C GLU A 63 -10.09 32.56 10.55
N THR A 64 -10.75 33.71 10.38
CA THR A 64 -11.78 34.11 11.34
C THR A 64 -13.07 33.34 11.08
N TYR A 65 -13.86 33.06 12.13
CA TYR A 65 -15.16 32.36 12.00
C TYR A 65 -16.06 32.99 10.92
N ARG A 66 -16.20 34.32 10.92
CA ARG A 66 -17.00 35.04 9.90
C ARG A 66 -16.46 34.83 8.48
N GLY A 67 -15.14 34.72 8.30
CA GLY A 67 -14.52 34.41 7.02
C GLY A 67 -14.84 33.01 6.54
N TYR A 68 -14.61 32.00 7.39
CA TYR A 68 -14.82 30.60 7.06
C TYR A 68 -16.29 30.29 6.77
N ALA A 69 -17.21 30.80 7.58
CA ALA A 69 -18.64 30.59 7.41
C ALA A 69 -19.18 31.24 6.13
N ALA A 70 -18.77 32.49 5.83
CA ALA A 70 -19.17 33.16 4.59
C ALA A 70 -18.62 32.44 3.35
N ARG A 71 -17.38 31.96 3.40
CA ARG A 71 -16.75 31.16 2.33
C ARG A 71 -17.44 29.80 2.16
N THR A 72 -17.93 29.20 3.24
CA THR A 72 -18.68 27.94 3.20
C THR A 72 -20.00 28.10 2.47
N LEU A 73 -20.70 29.22 2.65
CA LEU A 73 -21.92 29.54 1.90
C LEU A 73 -21.64 29.75 0.41
N VAL A 74 -20.56 30.45 0.03
CA VAL A 74 -20.15 30.57 -1.38
C VAL A 74 -19.90 29.18 -1.99
N TYR A 75 -19.15 28.31 -1.30
CA TYR A 75 -18.87 26.97 -1.80
C TYR A 75 -20.13 26.11 -1.90
N ALA A 76 -21.08 26.26 -0.97
CA ALA A 76 -22.37 25.59 -1.08
C ALA A 76 -23.18 26.09 -2.29
N CYS A 77 -23.20 27.40 -2.56
CA CYS A 77 -23.88 27.95 -3.75
C CYS A 77 -23.22 27.50 -5.05
N VAL A 78 -21.89 27.54 -5.12
CA VAL A 78 -21.13 27.08 -6.29
C VAL A 78 -21.32 25.57 -6.49
N GLY A 79 -21.29 24.79 -5.41
CA GLY A 79 -21.60 23.37 -5.39
C GLY A 79 -23.04 23.08 -5.83
N ALA A 80 -24.00 23.96 -5.52
CA ALA A 80 -25.38 23.83 -5.98
C ALA A 80 -25.46 23.90 -7.52
N VAL A 81 -24.80 24.90 -8.11
CA VAL A 81 -24.78 25.09 -9.57
C VAL A 81 -24.04 23.93 -10.25
N ALA A 82 -22.85 23.58 -9.76
CA ALA A 82 -22.07 22.49 -10.32
C ALA A 82 -22.77 21.13 -10.18
N GLY A 83 -23.37 20.86 -9.02
CA GLY A 83 -24.15 19.67 -8.74
C GLY A 83 -25.38 19.58 -9.63
N ALA A 84 -26.09 20.68 -9.86
CA ALA A 84 -27.27 20.69 -10.72
C ALA A 84 -26.95 20.39 -12.18
N ILE A 85 -25.86 20.97 -12.70
CA ILE A 85 -25.39 20.66 -14.05
C ILE A 85 -24.96 19.20 -14.12
N THR A 86 -24.04 18.77 -13.25
CA THR A 86 -23.47 17.41 -13.27
C THR A 86 -24.54 16.34 -13.07
N GLY A 87 -25.46 16.54 -12.14
CA GLY A 87 -26.54 15.59 -11.88
C GLY A 87 -27.54 15.50 -13.03
N ALA A 88 -27.83 16.60 -13.73
CA ALA A 88 -28.63 16.55 -14.96
C ALA A 88 -27.96 15.68 -16.05
N TYR A 89 -26.65 15.82 -16.26
CA TYR A 89 -25.89 14.95 -17.19
C TYR A 89 -25.79 13.51 -16.72
N ALA A 90 -25.55 13.27 -15.42
CA ALA A 90 -25.43 11.92 -14.88
C ALA A 90 -26.76 11.15 -14.99
N ILE A 91 -27.88 11.80 -14.67
CA ILE A 91 -29.22 11.22 -14.82
C ILE A 91 -29.53 10.99 -16.29
N GLY A 92 -29.21 11.94 -17.17
CA GLY A 92 -29.34 11.75 -18.62
C GLY A 92 -28.53 10.56 -19.15
N GLY A 93 -27.27 10.42 -18.74
CA GLY A 93 -26.40 9.31 -19.12
C GLY A 93 -26.88 7.96 -18.55
N PHE A 94 -27.35 7.96 -17.30
CA PHE A 94 -27.95 6.77 -16.70
C PHE A 94 -29.19 6.32 -17.47
N LEU A 95 -30.08 7.23 -17.87
CA LEU A 95 -31.25 6.91 -18.68
C LEU A 95 -30.89 6.30 -20.05
N LEU A 96 -29.72 6.64 -20.62
CA LEU A 96 -29.23 6.05 -21.87
C LEU A 96 -28.68 4.63 -21.67
N VAL A 97 -28.06 4.35 -20.53
CA VAL A 97 -27.38 3.07 -20.23
C VAL A 97 -28.33 2.07 -19.55
N LEU A 98 -29.38 2.56 -18.89
CA LEU A 98 -30.36 1.76 -18.15
C LEU A 98 -30.95 0.60 -18.97
N PRO A 99 -31.35 0.78 -20.25
CA PRO A 99 -31.83 -0.34 -21.06
C PRO A 99 -30.79 -1.45 -21.26
N ALA A 100 -29.51 -1.10 -21.45
CA ALA A 100 -28.43 -2.07 -21.61
C ALA A 100 -28.14 -2.83 -20.31
N LEU A 101 -28.19 -2.14 -19.16
CA LEU A 101 -28.04 -2.78 -17.84
C LEU A 101 -29.17 -3.75 -17.53
N VAL A 102 -30.41 -3.39 -17.89
CA VAL A 102 -31.58 -4.28 -17.72
C VAL A 102 -31.45 -5.52 -18.59
N ASN A 103 -31.04 -5.36 -19.85
CA ASN A 103 -30.80 -6.50 -20.75
C ASN A 103 -29.67 -7.42 -20.24
N LEU A 104 -28.59 -6.85 -19.70
CA LEU A 104 -27.51 -7.63 -19.07
C LEU A 104 -28.00 -8.38 -17.83
N ALA A 105 -28.77 -7.71 -16.97
CA ALA A 105 -29.30 -8.31 -15.75
C ALA A 105 -30.32 -9.42 -16.02
N GLN A 106 -31.04 -9.37 -17.15
CA GLN A 106 -31.92 -10.45 -17.60
C GLN A 106 -31.15 -11.72 -18.04
N GLY A 107 -29.83 -11.64 -18.24
CA GLY A 107 -28.95 -12.79 -18.48
C GLY A 107 -28.48 -13.53 -17.23
N LEU A 108 -28.79 -13.03 -16.02
CA LEU A 108 -28.47 -13.69 -14.75
C LEU A 108 -29.34 -14.95 -14.55
N PRO A 109 -28.93 -15.89 -13.67
CA PRO A 109 -29.74 -17.06 -13.32
C PRO A 109 -31.16 -16.66 -12.89
N SER A 110 -32.15 -17.43 -13.34
CA SER A 110 -33.57 -17.12 -13.17
C SER A 110 -34.01 -16.91 -11.71
N THR A 111 -33.29 -17.48 -10.74
CA THR A 111 -33.47 -17.26 -9.29
C THR A 111 -33.07 -15.85 -8.84
N MET A 112 -31.96 -15.31 -9.33
CA MET A 112 -31.53 -13.93 -9.06
C MET A 112 -32.41 -12.92 -9.78
N VAL A 113 -32.71 -13.16 -11.06
CA VAL A 113 -33.61 -12.27 -11.85
C VAL A 113 -34.99 -12.17 -11.21
N ASN A 114 -35.49 -13.27 -10.64
CA ASN A 114 -36.76 -13.30 -9.91
C ASN A 114 -36.67 -12.59 -8.55
N ALA A 115 -35.58 -12.77 -7.81
CA ALA A 115 -35.35 -12.07 -6.54
C ALA A 115 -35.28 -10.53 -6.73
N PHE A 116 -34.76 -10.06 -7.86
CA PHE A 116 -34.69 -8.64 -8.22
C PHE A 116 -35.88 -8.13 -9.05
N GLY A 117 -36.82 -8.99 -9.48
CA GLY A 117 -38.05 -8.61 -10.17
C GLY A 117 -37.89 -8.08 -11.62
N LEU A 118 -36.83 -8.48 -12.34
CA LEU A 118 -36.37 -7.79 -13.57
C LEU A 118 -36.95 -8.31 -14.90
N ARG A 119 -37.92 -9.24 -14.90
CA ARG A 119 -38.36 -9.95 -16.13
C ARG A 119 -39.19 -9.13 -17.13
N THR A 120 -39.78 -8.00 -16.74
CA THR A 120 -40.74 -7.25 -17.59
C THR A 120 -40.54 -5.72 -17.50
N PHE A 121 -39.30 -5.25 -17.62
CA PHE A 121 -39.00 -3.82 -17.56
C PHE A 121 -38.83 -3.23 -18.96
N GLU A 122 -39.76 -2.36 -19.38
CA GLU A 122 -39.65 -1.55 -20.59
C GLU A 122 -39.78 -0.07 -20.23
N LEU A 123 -38.73 0.72 -20.52
CA LEU A 123 -38.68 2.13 -20.15
C LEU A 123 -39.27 3.01 -21.26
N VAL A 124 -40.55 3.38 -21.14
CA VAL A 124 -41.21 4.30 -22.06
C VAL A 124 -41.28 5.70 -21.44
N LEU A 125 -40.46 6.64 -21.94
CA LEU A 125 -40.40 8.03 -21.49
C LEU A 125 -40.80 8.97 -22.64
N THR A 126 -41.76 9.88 -22.39
CA THR A 126 -42.06 10.96 -23.33
C THR A 126 -40.96 12.03 -23.30
N PRO A 127 -40.69 12.76 -24.40
CA PRO A 127 -39.65 13.81 -24.42
C PRO A 127 -39.82 14.85 -23.30
N THR A 128 -41.07 15.23 -23.00
CA THR A 128 -41.42 16.14 -21.90
C THR A 128 -41.17 15.51 -20.53
N GLY A 129 -41.46 14.21 -20.37
CA GLY A 129 -41.16 13.46 -19.15
C GLY A 129 -39.66 13.38 -18.87
N THR A 130 -38.84 13.10 -19.89
CA THR A 130 -37.38 13.10 -19.79
C THR A 130 -36.83 14.46 -19.36
N LEU A 131 -37.40 15.56 -19.89
CA LEU A 131 -36.99 16.92 -19.51
C LEU A 131 -37.32 17.23 -18.04
N TYR A 132 -38.51 16.86 -17.55
CA TYR A 132 -38.85 17.06 -16.14
C TYR A 132 -37.97 16.24 -15.20
N ILE A 133 -37.65 15.00 -15.57
CA ILE A 133 -36.72 14.16 -14.80
C ILE A 133 -35.33 14.77 -14.77
N LEU A 134 -34.86 15.33 -15.89
CA LEU A 134 -33.54 15.95 -15.99
C LEU A 134 -33.44 17.25 -15.17
N ILE A 135 -34.44 18.13 -15.27
CA ILE A 135 -34.49 19.39 -14.51
C ILE A 135 -34.71 19.10 -13.01
N GLY A 136 -35.68 18.26 -12.66
CA GLY A 136 -35.96 17.88 -11.28
C GLY A 136 -34.77 17.17 -10.63
N GLY A 137 -34.17 16.23 -11.34
CA GLY A 137 -32.94 15.55 -10.94
C GLY A 137 -31.75 16.49 -10.81
N GLY A 138 -31.62 17.46 -11.71
CA GLY A 138 -30.64 18.56 -11.61
C GLY A 138 -30.84 19.41 -10.35
N VAL A 139 -32.04 19.93 -10.10
CA VAL A 139 -32.29 20.75 -8.90
C VAL A 139 -32.05 19.96 -7.62
N LEU A 140 -32.52 18.71 -7.55
CA LEU A 140 -32.31 17.83 -6.39
C LEU A 140 -30.82 17.53 -6.18
N SER A 141 -30.08 17.17 -7.22
CA SER A 141 -28.64 16.92 -7.13
C SER A 141 -27.85 18.19 -6.76
N GLY A 142 -28.26 19.36 -7.25
CA GLY A 142 -27.71 20.65 -6.84
C GLY A 142 -27.94 20.94 -5.36
N ALA A 143 -29.19 20.84 -4.89
CA ALA A 143 -29.51 21.04 -3.47
C ALA A 143 -28.77 20.03 -2.57
N ALA A 144 -28.71 18.76 -2.97
CA ALA A 144 -27.96 17.73 -2.27
C ALA A 144 -26.46 18.07 -2.22
N THR A 145 -25.86 18.48 -3.34
CA THR A 145 -24.44 18.86 -3.41
C THR A 145 -24.14 20.08 -2.54
N ALA A 146 -25.04 21.07 -2.50
CA ALA A 146 -24.92 22.25 -1.65
C ALA A 146 -24.96 21.88 -0.16
N GLY A 147 -25.94 21.05 0.23
CA GLY A 147 -26.09 20.54 1.59
C GLY A 147 -24.87 19.71 2.02
N LEU A 148 -24.44 18.77 1.18
CA LEU A 148 -23.24 17.96 1.39
C LEU A 148 -21.99 18.81 1.51
N THR A 149 -21.81 19.83 0.67
CA THR A 149 -20.66 20.75 0.75
C THR A 149 -20.64 21.52 2.07
N TYR A 150 -21.80 22.03 2.50
CA TYR A 150 -21.93 22.72 3.77
C TYR A 150 -21.63 21.79 4.96
N LEU A 151 -22.24 20.60 4.98
CA LEU A 151 -22.04 19.62 6.04
C LEU A 151 -20.59 19.13 6.07
N TYR A 152 -20.02 18.77 4.92
CA TYR A 152 -18.64 18.32 4.78
C TYR A 152 -17.65 19.34 5.31
N ARG A 153 -17.82 20.64 5.00
CA ARG A 153 -16.88 21.68 5.49
C ARG A 153 -16.90 21.86 7.00
N TRP A 154 -18.05 21.71 7.65
CA TRP A 154 -18.14 21.77 9.11
C TRP A 154 -17.72 20.45 9.77
N GLU A 155 -18.08 19.31 9.21
CA GLU A 155 -17.66 18.00 9.72
C GLU A 155 -16.14 17.82 9.58
N ARG A 156 -15.54 18.31 8.49
CA ARG A 156 -14.09 18.33 8.33
C ARG A 156 -13.40 19.11 9.45
N LEU A 157 -13.98 20.22 9.90
CA LEU A 157 -13.43 21.02 11.00
C LEU A 157 -13.46 20.24 12.32
N LYS A 158 -14.61 19.62 12.61
CA LYS A 158 -14.79 18.78 13.78
C LYS A 158 -13.84 17.58 13.76
N ASN A 159 -13.75 16.88 12.62
CA ASN A 159 -12.82 15.78 12.43
C ASN A 159 -11.37 16.21 12.62
N GLN A 160 -10.98 17.39 12.14
CA GLN A 160 -9.64 17.95 12.37
C GLN A 160 -9.38 18.25 13.84
N ALA A 161 -10.34 18.86 14.54
CA ALA A 161 -10.24 19.11 15.98
C ALA A 161 -10.15 17.80 16.78
N ASP A 162 -10.94 16.78 16.43
CA ASP A 162 -10.92 15.46 17.07
C ASP A 162 -9.61 14.72 16.82
N VAL A 163 -9.08 14.77 15.58
CA VAL A 163 -7.74 14.23 15.26
C VAL A 163 -6.67 14.94 16.07
N ARG A 164 -6.74 16.27 16.16
CA ARG A 164 -5.80 17.08 16.93
C ARG A 164 -5.88 16.78 18.43
N SER A 165 -7.08 16.60 18.98
CA SER A 165 -7.31 16.18 20.36
C SER A 165 -6.55 14.88 20.67
N ARG A 166 -6.73 13.86 19.82
CA ARG A 166 -6.02 12.57 19.93
C ARG A 166 -4.50 12.74 19.82
N ASN A 167 -4.02 13.49 18.83
CA ASN A 167 -2.59 13.75 18.66
C ASN A 167 -1.98 14.45 19.89
N ILE A 168 -2.72 15.35 20.53
CA ILE A 168 -2.30 16.01 21.77
C ILE A 168 -2.20 14.98 22.90
N ASP A 169 -3.24 14.18 23.11
CA ASP A 169 -3.32 13.15 24.17
C ASP A 169 -2.24 12.05 24.01
N GLU A 170 -1.89 11.71 22.76
CA GLU A 170 -0.79 10.79 22.44
C GLU A 170 0.59 11.42 22.66
N GLY A 171 0.72 12.73 22.42
CA GLY A 171 1.95 13.49 22.62
C GLY A 171 2.22 13.88 24.08
N MET A 172 1.21 13.81 24.96
CA MET A 172 1.24 14.27 26.35
C MET A 172 2.38 13.67 27.17
N ALA A 173 2.45 12.34 27.27
CA ALA A 173 3.46 11.66 28.09
C ALA A 173 4.89 12.09 27.72
N ARG A 174 5.20 12.16 26.42
CA ARG A 174 6.51 12.62 25.92
C ARG A 174 6.75 14.10 26.17
N THR A 175 5.73 14.94 26.01
CA THR A 175 5.84 16.38 26.23
C THR A 175 6.10 16.69 27.70
N ILE A 176 5.40 16.01 28.60
CA ILE A 176 5.59 16.16 30.04
C ILE A 176 6.96 15.61 30.46
N ALA A 177 7.41 14.48 29.89
CA ALA A 177 8.77 13.97 30.10
C ALA A 177 9.83 15.02 29.71
N PHE A 178 9.63 15.71 28.60
CA PHE A 178 10.51 16.78 28.13
C PHE A 178 10.51 17.98 29.07
N MET A 179 9.32 18.46 29.45
CA MET A 179 9.17 19.56 30.40
C MET A 179 9.80 19.22 31.75
N TYR A 180 9.60 17.99 32.23
CA TYR A 180 10.19 17.46 33.45
C TYR A 180 11.72 17.44 33.36
N ALA A 181 12.28 16.91 32.28
CA ALA A 181 13.72 16.81 32.09
C ALA A 181 14.40 18.18 32.05
N LEU A 182 13.86 19.14 31.29
CA LEU A 182 14.43 20.48 31.20
C LEU A 182 14.26 21.27 32.50
N SER A 183 13.08 21.19 33.14
CA SER A 183 12.83 21.85 34.43
C SER A 183 13.75 21.30 35.53
N ARG A 184 13.93 19.98 35.59
CA ARG A 184 14.88 19.34 36.51
C ARG A 184 16.34 19.69 36.19
N GLY A 185 16.66 19.95 34.92
CA GLY A 185 17.94 20.47 34.47
C GLY A 185 18.20 21.93 34.88
N GLY A 186 17.22 22.63 35.46
CA GLY A 186 17.36 24.02 35.92
C GLY A 186 16.90 25.07 34.92
N MET A 187 16.31 24.68 33.79
CA MET A 187 15.75 25.63 32.82
C MET A 187 14.49 26.30 33.39
N SER A 188 14.35 27.61 33.16
CA SER A 188 13.14 28.34 33.54
C SER A 188 11.93 27.83 32.77
N PHE A 189 10.76 27.77 33.41
CA PHE A 189 9.58 27.20 32.76
C PHE A 189 9.15 27.94 31.46
N PRO A 190 9.20 29.29 31.38
CA PRO A 190 9.02 30.00 30.11
C PRO A 190 9.97 29.52 29.00
N ASP A 191 11.25 29.28 29.32
CA ASP A 191 12.22 28.80 28.33
C ASP A 191 11.96 27.35 27.92
N VAL A 192 11.52 26.51 28.85
CA VAL A 192 11.05 25.14 28.55
C VAL A 192 9.92 25.19 27.51
N MET A 193 8.94 26.07 27.71
CA MET A 193 7.84 26.23 26.76
C MET A 193 8.33 26.75 25.40
N ARG A 194 9.25 27.72 25.36
CA ARG A 194 9.84 28.23 24.11
C ARG A 194 10.61 27.15 23.35
N VAL A 195 11.37 26.32 24.06
CA VAL A 195 12.08 25.20 23.45
C VAL A 195 11.09 24.20 22.86
N LEU A 196 10.05 23.83 23.60
CA LEU A 196 9.01 22.92 23.11
C LEU A 196 8.30 23.51 21.87
N ALA A 197 7.92 24.79 21.93
CA ALA A 197 7.28 25.52 20.85
C ALA A 197 8.14 25.68 19.60
N ARG A 198 9.47 25.67 19.71
CA ARG A 198 10.39 25.65 18.54
C ARG A 198 10.52 24.26 17.92
N ASN A 199 10.19 23.20 18.64
CA ASN A 199 10.34 21.80 18.22
C ASN A 199 9.00 21.12 17.93
N GLN A 200 8.03 21.85 17.36
CA GLN A 200 6.66 21.37 17.08
C GLN A 200 6.60 20.12 16.19
N GLU A 201 7.58 19.89 15.32
CA GLU A 201 7.57 18.72 14.44
C GLU A 201 8.00 17.42 15.15
N ILE A 202 8.72 17.52 16.28
CA ILE A 202 9.12 16.36 17.07
C ILE A 202 8.00 15.94 18.02
N TYR A 203 7.43 16.95 18.68
CA TYR A 203 6.46 16.81 19.78
C TYR A 203 5.00 16.99 19.31
N GLY A 204 4.80 17.26 18.03
CA GLY A 204 3.49 17.27 17.37
C GLY A 204 2.57 18.38 17.86
N ASP A 205 1.27 18.07 17.88
CA ASP A 205 0.23 19.05 18.16
C ASP A 205 0.26 19.55 19.62
N THR A 206 0.77 18.77 20.58
CA THR A 206 0.97 19.22 21.97
C THR A 206 1.92 20.42 22.04
N ALA A 207 3.03 20.36 21.30
CA ALA A 207 3.97 21.47 21.21
C ALA A 207 3.42 22.67 20.44
N LYS A 208 2.52 22.45 19.47
CA LYS A 208 1.80 23.56 18.81
C LYS A 208 0.86 24.27 19.78
N GLU A 209 0.19 23.53 20.67
CA GLU A 209 -0.65 24.15 21.71
C GLU A 209 0.17 24.98 22.70
N VAL A 210 1.29 24.46 23.16
CA VAL A 210 2.23 25.24 23.98
C VAL A 210 2.79 26.43 23.19
N GLY A 211 3.01 26.27 21.89
CA GLY A 211 3.44 27.35 21.00
C GLY A 211 2.48 28.53 20.93
N VAL A 212 1.19 28.33 21.16
CA VAL A 212 0.26 29.46 21.28
C VAL A 212 0.46 30.20 22.60
N ALA A 213 0.64 29.49 23.72
CA ALA A 213 0.95 30.14 25.00
C ALA A 213 2.26 30.96 24.89
N VAL A 214 3.28 30.41 24.24
CA VAL A 214 4.54 31.11 23.96
C VAL A 214 4.31 32.33 23.07
N ARG A 215 3.50 32.21 22.02
CA ARG A 215 3.17 33.33 21.13
C ARG A 215 2.43 34.45 21.87
N GLU A 216 1.53 34.09 22.78
CA GLU A 216 0.81 35.02 23.66
C GLU A 216 1.77 35.80 24.59
N MET A 217 2.76 35.11 25.13
CA MET A 217 3.79 35.72 25.97
C MET A 217 4.73 36.62 25.16
N ASP A 218 5.31 36.11 24.07
CA ASP A 218 6.39 36.76 23.35
C ASP A 218 5.90 37.88 22.40
N LEU A 219 4.70 37.74 21.80
CA LEU A 219 4.15 38.77 20.89
C LEU A 219 3.21 39.77 21.57
N PHE A 220 2.39 39.31 22.52
CA PHE A 220 1.37 40.14 23.16
C PHE A 220 1.75 40.57 24.57
N GLY A 221 2.91 40.12 25.10
CA GLY A 221 3.38 40.48 26.43
C GLY A 221 2.49 39.96 27.56
N ARG A 222 1.64 38.94 27.30
CA ARG A 222 0.76 38.36 28.32
C ARG A 222 1.60 37.57 29.34
N ASP A 223 1.20 37.58 30.60
CA ASP A 223 1.85 36.74 31.60
C ASP A 223 1.60 35.26 31.31
N MET A 224 2.53 34.43 31.79
CA MET A 224 2.54 32.99 31.54
C MET A 224 1.26 32.28 32.02
N ILE A 225 0.74 32.67 33.18
CA ILE A 225 -0.43 32.02 33.80
C ILE A 225 -1.67 32.34 32.96
N THR A 226 -1.89 33.62 32.63
CA THR A 226 -2.97 34.04 31.74
C THR A 226 -2.87 33.40 30.35
N ALA A 227 -1.66 33.29 29.80
CA ALA A 227 -1.44 32.61 28.52
C ALA A 227 -1.83 31.13 28.57
N LEU A 228 -1.48 30.42 29.65
CA LEU A 228 -1.85 29.02 29.87
C LEU A 228 -3.36 28.84 30.06
N GLU A 229 -4.02 29.71 30.83
CA GLU A 229 -5.48 29.70 31.01
C GLU A 229 -6.22 29.94 29.69
N HIS A 230 -5.73 30.85 28.85
CA HIS A 230 -6.27 31.07 27.50
C HIS A 230 -6.15 29.82 26.63
N VAL A 231 -5.01 29.12 26.68
CA VAL A 231 -4.82 27.88 25.94
C VAL A 231 -5.73 26.75 26.46
N SER A 232 -5.90 26.63 27.77
CA SER A 232 -6.80 25.65 28.41
C SER A 232 -8.25 25.79 27.90
N ARG A 233 -8.75 27.02 27.74
CA ARG A 233 -10.13 27.27 27.28
C ARG A 233 -10.41 26.95 25.81
N ARG A 234 -9.37 26.81 24.98
CA ARG A 234 -9.49 26.59 23.52
C ARG A 234 -8.99 25.24 23.03
N THR A 235 -8.24 24.50 23.84
CA THR A 235 -7.69 23.20 23.42
C THR A 235 -8.83 22.21 23.14
N PRO A 236 -8.73 21.36 22.10
CA PRO A 236 -9.69 20.28 21.85
C PRO A 236 -9.53 19.09 22.80
N SER A 237 -8.47 19.03 23.61
CA SER A 237 -8.16 17.92 24.51
C SER A 237 -8.52 18.25 25.96
N GLU A 238 -9.42 17.46 26.55
CA GLU A 238 -9.79 17.59 27.97
C GLU A 238 -8.62 17.16 28.89
N GLN A 239 -7.79 16.21 28.47
CA GLN A 239 -6.62 15.78 29.24
C GLN A 239 -5.56 16.88 29.31
N PHE A 240 -5.25 17.51 28.17
CA PHE A 240 -4.35 18.65 28.11
C PHE A 240 -4.89 19.84 28.89
N LYS A 241 -6.19 20.14 28.76
CA LYS A 241 -6.87 21.17 29.54
C LYS A 241 -6.67 20.95 31.04
N THR A 242 -6.95 19.75 31.52
CA THR A 242 -6.77 19.37 32.95
C THR A 242 -5.32 19.52 33.39
N PHE A 243 -4.37 19.09 32.56
CA PHE A 243 -2.94 19.26 32.84
C PHE A 243 -2.56 20.75 32.95
N ILE A 244 -3.01 21.59 32.02
CA ILE A 244 -2.70 23.03 32.03
C ILE A 244 -3.37 23.76 33.20
N GLU A 245 -4.59 23.39 33.58
CA GLU A 245 -5.27 23.92 34.77
C GLU A 245 -4.51 23.57 36.06
N ASN A 246 -4.11 22.30 36.21
CA ASN A 246 -3.31 21.84 37.35
C ASN A 246 -1.92 22.50 37.38
N LEU A 247 -1.27 22.60 36.22
CA LEU A 247 0.01 23.27 36.06
C LEU A 247 -0.08 24.76 36.44
N SER A 248 -1.13 25.45 35.99
CA SER A 248 -1.39 26.85 36.33
C SER A 248 -1.51 27.03 37.86
N SER A 249 -2.25 26.14 38.53
CA SER A 249 -2.40 26.12 39.99
C SER A 249 -1.05 25.93 40.73
N VAL A 250 -0.20 25.02 40.25
CA VAL A 250 1.16 24.80 40.79
C VAL A 250 2.05 26.03 40.58
N LEU A 251 1.95 26.69 39.42
CA LEU A 251 2.72 27.90 39.12
C LEU A 251 2.25 29.11 39.96
N GLN A 252 0.94 29.26 40.17
CA GLN A 252 0.36 30.31 41.03
C GLN A 252 0.75 30.14 42.50
N SER A 253 0.79 28.91 42.99
CA SER A 253 1.17 28.61 44.38
C SER A 253 2.68 28.67 44.63
N GLY A 254 3.50 28.86 43.58
CA GLY A 254 4.96 28.91 43.68
C GLY A 254 5.61 27.58 44.10
N GLN A 255 4.86 26.47 44.04
CA GLN A 255 5.38 25.15 44.37
C GLN A 255 6.46 24.71 43.36
N SER A 256 7.36 23.83 43.79
CA SER A 256 8.38 23.28 42.90
C SER A 256 7.70 22.51 41.76
N LEU A 257 7.97 22.94 40.53
CA LEU A 257 7.35 22.37 39.33
C LEU A 257 7.82 20.93 39.05
N ALA A 258 9.08 20.59 39.37
CA ALA A 258 9.67 19.31 39.01
C ALA A 258 8.97 18.09 39.65
N PRO A 259 8.59 18.07 40.95
CA PRO A 259 7.79 17.00 41.54
C PRO A 259 6.43 16.80 40.88
N PHE A 260 5.70 17.89 40.59
CA PHE A 260 4.43 17.83 39.88
C PHE A 260 4.60 17.21 38.49
N LEU A 261 5.58 17.69 37.70
CA LEU A 261 5.84 17.17 36.36
C LEU A 261 6.28 15.70 36.39
N ARG A 262 6.99 15.24 37.43
CA ARG A 262 7.34 13.81 37.60
C ARG A 262 6.09 12.96 37.80
N GLU A 263 5.19 13.36 38.70
CA GLU A 263 3.96 12.62 38.97
C GLU A 263 3.05 12.56 37.73
N GLN A 264 2.90 13.69 37.02
CA GLN A 264 2.16 13.71 35.76
C GLN A 264 2.84 12.84 34.68
N TYR A 265 4.17 12.84 34.61
CA TYR A 265 4.92 11.97 33.70
C TYR A 265 4.68 10.48 33.98
N GLU A 266 4.77 10.05 35.25
CA GLU A 266 4.55 8.66 35.64
C GLU A 266 3.10 8.22 35.33
N ARG A 267 2.11 9.02 35.71
CA ARG A 267 0.69 8.75 35.40
C ARG A 267 0.43 8.62 33.90
N HIS A 268 0.87 9.60 33.11
CA HIS A 268 0.62 9.57 31.67
C HIS A 268 1.44 8.49 30.96
N GLN A 269 2.56 8.05 31.52
CA GLN A 269 3.30 6.90 31.00
C GLN A 269 2.52 5.60 31.19
N GLU A 270 1.90 5.40 32.36
CA GLU A 270 1.04 4.24 32.64
C GLU A 270 -0.19 4.23 31.72
N GLU A 271 -0.90 5.36 31.62
CA GLU A 271 -2.04 5.51 30.72
C GLU A 271 -1.67 5.30 29.23
N ALA A 272 -0.46 5.73 28.83
CA ALA A 272 0.03 5.49 27.48
C ALA A 272 0.36 4.01 27.24
N ALA A 273 0.86 3.30 28.24
CA ALA A 273 1.12 1.87 28.16
C ALA A 273 -0.18 1.06 28.03
N GLU A 274 -1.21 1.38 28.84
CA GLU A 274 -2.54 0.75 28.74
C GLU A 274 -3.20 1.00 27.38
N ARG A 275 -3.19 2.25 26.90
CA ARG A 275 -3.68 2.58 25.55
C ARG A 275 -2.95 1.77 24.49
N GLN A 276 -1.64 1.60 24.62
CA GLN A 276 -0.86 0.83 23.66
C GLN A 276 -1.29 -0.65 23.63
N GLU A 277 -1.74 -1.24 24.74
CA GLU A 277 -2.27 -2.61 24.77
C GLU A 277 -3.58 -2.72 23.98
N ASP A 278 -4.53 -1.80 24.19
CA ASP A 278 -5.79 -1.73 23.42
C ASP A 278 -5.52 -1.53 21.92
N LEU A 279 -4.53 -0.71 21.56
CA LEU A 279 -4.13 -0.55 20.16
C LEU A 279 -3.61 -1.86 19.54
N LEU A 280 -2.88 -2.67 20.30
CA LEU A 280 -2.37 -3.96 19.83
C LEU A 280 -3.51 -4.96 19.63
N GLU A 281 -4.53 -4.95 20.50
CA GLU A 281 -5.75 -5.74 20.33
C GLU A 281 -6.54 -5.31 19.08
N ARG A 282 -6.63 -4.01 18.79
CA ARG A 282 -7.28 -3.54 17.56
C ARG A 282 -6.51 -3.97 16.30
N LEU A 283 -5.18 -3.93 16.34
CA LEU A 283 -4.34 -4.41 15.22
C LEU A 283 -4.50 -5.93 15.01
N ALA A 284 -4.67 -6.69 16.10
CA ALA A 284 -4.99 -8.10 16.05
C ALA A 284 -6.30 -8.37 15.30
N THR A 285 -7.38 -7.66 15.65
CA THR A 285 -8.66 -7.80 14.98
C THR A 285 -8.56 -7.48 13.48
N VAL A 286 -7.76 -6.48 13.09
CA VAL A 286 -7.53 -6.14 11.68
C VAL A 286 -6.80 -7.27 10.94
N ALA A 287 -5.79 -7.89 11.56
CA ALA A 287 -5.07 -9.01 10.97
C ALA A 287 -5.94 -10.27 10.85
N GLU A 288 -6.79 -10.55 11.85
CA GLU A 288 -7.75 -11.66 11.81
C GLU A 288 -8.83 -11.45 10.73
N ALA A 289 -9.37 -10.23 10.65
CA ALA A 289 -10.29 -9.83 9.59
C ALA A 289 -9.65 -9.99 8.20
N TYR A 290 -8.36 -9.70 8.06
CA TYR A 290 -7.66 -9.88 6.80
C TYR A 290 -7.68 -11.35 6.35
N VAL A 291 -7.27 -12.26 7.23
CA VAL A 291 -7.19 -13.69 6.91
C VAL A 291 -8.56 -14.29 6.62
N THR A 292 -9.57 -13.91 7.41
CA THR A 292 -10.94 -14.43 7.22
C THR A 292 -11.60 -13.90 5.94
N VAL A 293 -11.48 -12.60 5.65
CA VAL A 293 -12.17 -11.97 4.51
C VAL A 293 -11.39 -12.14 3.20
N PHE A 294 -10.10 -11.79 3.18
CA PHE A 294 -9.35 -11.70 1.92
C PHE A 294 -8.64 -12.99 1.53
N VAL A 295 -8.42 -13.92 2.46
CA VAL A 295 -7.84 -15.22 2.16
C VAL A 295 -8.93 -16.29 2.13
N ALA A 296 -9.60 -16.54 3.26
CA ALA A 296 -10.57 -17.63 3.37
C ALA A 296 -11.86 -17.41 2.56
N ALA A 297 -12.52 -16.25 2.69
CA ALA A 297 -13.78 -16.00 1.97
C ALA A 297 -13.57 -15.88 0.46
N VAL A 298 -12.47 -15.26 0.01
CA VAL A 298 -12.09 -15.22 -1.41
C VAL A 298 -11.84 -16.62 -1.95
N LEU A 299 -11.11 -17.46 -1.22
CA LEU A 299 -10.89 -18.85 -1.62
C LEU A 299 -12.20 -19.62 -1.71
N PHE A 300 -13.06 -19.50 -0.70
CA PHE A 300 -14.35 -20.17 -0.70
C PHE A 300 -15.23 -19.71 -1.86
N LEU A 301 -15.24 -18.41 -2.14
CA LEU A 301 -15.95 -17.86 -3.29
C LEU A 301 -15.37 -18.39 -4.61
N MET A 302 -14.04 -18.44 -4.75
CA MET A 302 -13.38 -19.00 -5.93
C MET A 302 -13.70 -20.49 -6.12
N THR A 303 -13.68 -21.31 -5.06
CA THR A 303 -14.00 -22.74 -5.15
C THR A 303 -15.48 -22.96 -5.48
N ILE A 304 -16.39 -22.19 -4.89
CA ILE A 304 -17.81 -22.20 -5.26
C ILE A 304 -17.97 -21.83 -6.73
N LEU A 305 -17.38 -20.73 -7.17
CA LEU A 305 -17.50 -20.26 -8.55
C LEU A 305 -16.94 -21.28 -9.53
N LEU A 306 -15.86 -21.97 -9.19
CA LEU A 306 -15.38 -23.11 -9.97
C LEU A 306 -16.44 -24.21 -10.01
N VAL A 307 -16.90 -24.74 -8.88
CA VAL A 307 -17.89 -25.84 -8.86
C VAL A 307 -19.18 -25.47 -9.63
N PHE A 308 -19.66 -24.24 -9.53
CA PHE A 308 -20.80 -23.74 -10.33
C PHE A 308 -20.47 -23.58 -11.81
N GLY A 309 -19.25 -23.10 -12.11
CA GLY A 309 -18.65 -23.04 -13.44
C GLY A 309 -18.71 -24.37 -14.17
N LEU A 310 -18.39 -25.42 -13.41
CA LEU A 310 -18.32 -26.78 -13.90
C LEU A 310 -19.70 -27.46 -14.03
N THR A 311 -20.72 -27.01 -13.30
CA THR A 311 -22.00 -27.74 -13.18
C THR A 311 -23.21 -27.03 -13.79
N THR A 312 -23.23 -25.70 -13.79
CA THR A 312 -24.47 -24.93 -14.04
C THR A 312 -24.33 -23.88 -15.14
N THR A 313 -23.36 -22.97 -15.04
CA THR A 313 -23.21 -21.79 -15.92
C THR A 313 -21.74 -21.48 -16.09
N ASP A 314 -21.31 -20.91 -17.22
CA ASP A 314 -19.92 -20.45 -17.37
C ASP A 314 -19.60 -19.31 -16.39
N THR A 315 -18.70 -19.57 -15.45
CA THR A 315 -18.23 -18.63 -14.43
C THR A 315 -16.81 -18.13 -14.70
N LEU A 316 -16.18 -18.52 -15.82
CA LEU A 316 -14.79 -18.19 -16.11
C LEU A 316 -14.55 -16.68 -16.08
N TRP A 317 -15.43 -15.91 -16.72
CA TRP A 317 -15.34 -14.45 -16.74
C TRP A 317 -15.40 -13.84 -15.32
N LEU A 318 -16.20 -14.43 -14.41
CA LEU A 318 -16.34 -13.96 -13.04
C LEU A 318 -15.10 -14.33 -12.20
N LEU A 319 -14.54 -15.53 -12.41
CA LEU A 319 -13.25 -15.91 -11.82
C LEU A 319 -12.12 -15.00 -12.31
N GLN A 320 -12.09 -14.64 -13.60
CA GLN A 320 -11.13 -13.69 -14.15
C GLN A 320 -11.29 -12.29 -13.53
N MET A 321 -12.53 -11.79 -13.38
CA MET A 321 -12.77 -10.53 -12.67
C MET A 321 -12.33 -10.61 -11.20
N MET A 322 -12.56 -11.73 -10.53
CA MET A 322 -12.11 -11.94 -9.15
C MET A 322 -10.58 -11.89 -9.06
N ALA A 323 -9.90 -12.64 -9.92
CA ALA A 323 -8.44 -12.79 -9.94
C ALA A 323 -7.70 -11.49 -10.31
N TYR A 324 -8.12 -10.81 -11.38
CA TYR A 324 -7.36 -9.68 -11.95
C TYR A 324 -7.86 -8.31 -11.53
N LEU A 325 -9.10 -8.19 -11.02
CA LEU A 325 -9.67 -6.90 -10.63
C LEU A 325 -9.99 -6.86 -9.14
N VAL A 326 -10.89 -7.73 -8.66
CA VAL A 326 -11.43 -7.61 -7.29
C VAL A 326 -10.37 -7.91 -6.23
N ILE A 327 -9.63 -9.02 -6.33
CA ILE A 327 -8.61 -9.40 -5.35
C ILE A 327 -7.49 -8.34 -5.29
N PRO A 328 -6.87 -7.89 -6.41
CA PRO A 328 -5.88 -6.82 -6.39
C PRO A 328 -6.43 -5.53 -5.80
N LEU A 329 -7.59 -5.06 -6.27
CA LEU A 329 -8.18 -3.80 -5.83
C LEU A 329 -8.50 -3.85 -4.33
N ALA A 330 -9.04 -4.96 -3.84
CA ALA A 330 -9.43 -5.10 -2.45
C ALA A 330 -8.21 -5.20 -1.51
N ASN A 331 -7.14 -5.91 -1.91
CA ASN A 331 -5.88 -5.94 -1.16
C ASN A 331 -5.15 -4.59 -1.18
N VAL A 332 -5.13 -3.88 -2.32
CA VAL A 332 -4.55 -2.52 -2.39
C VAL A 332 -5.38 -1.54 -1.54
N GLY A 333 -6.70 -1.62 -1.60
CA GLY A 333 -7.59 -0.84 -0.73
C GLY A 333 -7.33 -1.13 0.75
N PHE A 334 -7.15 -2.40 1.12
CA PHE A 334 -6.78 -2.80 2.47
C PHE A 334 -5.39 -2.30 2.88
N MET A 335 -4.41 -2.34 1.97
CA MET A 335 -3.06 -1.81 2.19
C MET A 335 -3.07 -0.30 2.49
N VAL A 336 -3.87 0.47 1.75
CA VAL A 336 -4.08 1.91 1.99
C VAL A 336 -4.81 2.15 3.32
N TYR A 337 -5.86 1.38 3.61
CA TYR A 337 -6.57 1.44 4.89
C TYR A 337 -5.62 1.15 6.06
N LEU A 338 -4.81 0.09 5.94
CA LEU A 338 -3.83 -0.29 6.94
C LEU A 338 -2.74 0.77 7.11
N ASP A 339 -2.24 1.34 6.02
CA ASP A 339 -1.24 2.42 6.08
C ASP A 339 -1.80 3.64 6.82
N SER A 340 -3.02 4.06 6.48
CA SER A 340 -3.72 5.15 7.17
C SER A 340 -3.89 4.85 8.66
N LYS A 341 -4.27 3.62 9.02
CA LYS A 341 -4.40 3.20 10.42
C LYS A 341 -3.06 3.18 11.13
N LEU A 342 -2.01 2.59 10.56
CA LEU A 342 -0.68 2.53 11.18
C LEU A 342 -0.05 3.92 11.34
N GLN A 343 -0.27 4.83 10.39
CA GLN A 343 0.16 6.23 10.51
C GLN A 343 -0.58 6.95 11.63
N SER A 344 -1.89 6.75 11.76
CA SER A 344 -2.66 7.32 12.87
C SER A 344 -2.20 6.84 14.25
N LEU A 345 -1.51 5.69 14.31
CA LEU A 345 -0.97 5.10 15.53
C LEU A 345 0.50 5.50 15.78
N GLY A 346 1.07 6.40 14.96
CA GLY A 346 2.46 6.82 15.05
C GLY A 346 3.49 5.71 14.77
N ILE A 347 3.06 4.61 14.13
CA ILE A 347 3.91 3.47 13.76
C ILE A 347 4.55 3.68 12.38
N GLY A 348 3.94 4.51 11.53
CA GLY A 348 4.48 4.92 10.24
C GLY A 348 5.65 5.90 10.36
N ASN A 349 6.60 5.83 9.42
CA ASN A 349 7.74 6.75 9.30
C ASN A 349 7.26 8.17 8.98
N GLY A 350 6.76 8.90 9.97
CA GLY A 350 6.57 10.34 9.88
C GLY A 350 7.93 11.03 9.77
N GLY A 351 8.04 12.06 8.91
CA GLY A 351 9.25 12.84 8.55
C GLY A 351 10.01 13.54 9.70
N THR A 352 9.84 13.06 10.93
CA THR A 352 10.54 13.47 12.15
C THR A 352 12.07 13.45 12.08
N THR A 353 12.67 12.80 11.07
CA THR A 353 14.13 12.72 10.92
C THR A 353 14.75 13.96 10.28
N ASP A 354 13.99 14.69 9.46
CA ASP A 354 14.44 15.88 8.70
C ASP A 354 14.65 17.12 9.60
N ILE A 355 14.18 17.05 10.84
CA ILE A 355 14.27 18.14 11.82
C ILE A 355 15.72 18.44 12.19
N LEU A 356 16.56 17.39 12.24
CA LEU A 356 17.98 17.57 12.50
C LEU A 356 18.67 18.34 11.38
N ASP A 357 18.13 18.36 10.16
CA ASP A 357 18.73 19.10 9.05
C ASP A 357 18.55 20.62 9.17
N ARG A 358 17.64 21.08 10.05
CA ARG A 358 17.44 22.50 10.36
C ARG A 358 18.36 23.05 11.44
N TYR A 359 18.99 22.20 12.23
CA TYR A 359 20.01 22.65 13.18
C TYR A 359 21.26 23.04 12.39
N GLU A 360 21.63 24.32 12.34
CA GLU A 360 22.91 24.70 11.75
C GLU A 360 24.03 24.08 12.59
N THR A 361 24.71 23.06 12.06
CA THR A 361 25.89 22.52 12.73
C THR A 361 27.06 23.44 12.41
N ALA A 362 27.68 24.02 13.44
CA ALA A 362 28.86 24.87 13.30
C ALA A 362 30.07 24.01 12.92
N THR A 363 30.06 23.52 11.68
CA THR A 363 31.20 22.84 11.08
C THR A 363 32.19 23.92 10.68
N LEU A 364 33.43 23.83 11.14
CA LEU A 364 34.57 24.39 10.43
C LEU A 364 34.51 23.88 8.96
N GLY A 365 33.96 24.68 8.04
CA GLY A 365 33.90 24.37 6.60
C GLY A 365 32.53 24.32 5.92
N LYS A 366 31.40 24.56 6.59
CA LYS A 366 30.12 24.84 5.89
C LYS A 366 29.59 26.21 6.36
N PRO A 367 29.76 27.28 5.56
CA PRO A 367 29.13 28.56 5.84
C PRO A 367 27.61 28.41 5.85
N SER A 368 26.94 29.21 6.68
CA SER A 368 25.47 29.30 6.71
C SER A 368 24.92 29.56 5.31
N LEU A 369 23.69 29.09 5.06
CA LEU A 369 22.98 29.16 3.77
C LEU A 369 22.66 30.60 3.28
N GLY A 370 23.24 31.63 3.92
CA GLY A 370 23.19 33.01 3.47
C GLY A 370 23.91 33.15 2.14
N SER A 371 23.15 33.10 1.05
CA SER A 371 23.58 33.33 -0.33
C SER A 371 23.83 34.81 -0.65
N GLY A 372 23.98 35.65 0.39
CA GLY A 372 24.26 37.08 0.25
C GLY A 372 25.75 37.38 0.49
N PRO A 373 26.26 38.51 -0.04
CA PRO A 373 27.58 39.00 0.32
C PRO A 373 27.68 39.15 1.83
N LEU A 374 28.65 38.48 2.46
CA LEU A 374 28.96 38.68 3.87
C LEU A 374 29.58 40.08 4.01
N GLY A 375 28.85 40.98 4.66
CA GLY A 375 29.38 42.28 5.06
C GLY A 375 30.44 42.10 6.13
N LEU A 376 31.63 42.65 5.88
CA LEU A 376 32.69 42.77 6.87
C LEU A 376 32.40 43.97 7.80
N PRO A 377 32.94 43.97 9.04
CA PRO A 377 32.77 45.08 9.99
C PRO A 377 33.31 46.43 9.50
N ASP A 378 34.18 46.42 8.49
CA ASP A 378 34.76 47.61 7.84
C ASP A 378 33.91 48.14 6.68
N GLY A 379 32.74 47.55 6.42
CA GLY A 379 31.86 47.92 5.31
C GLY A 379 32.26 47.30 3.97
N GLY A 380 33.31 46.46 3.94
CA GLY A 380 33.64 45.63 2.79
C GLY A 380 32.62 44.51 2.58
N VAL A 381 32.51 44.01 1.36
CA VAL A 381 31.78 42.78 1.06
C VAL A 381 32.77 41.75 0.53
N VAL A 382 32.78 40.55 1.12
CA VAL A 382 33.49 39.43 0.50
C VAL A 382 32.66 39.00 -0.72
N PRO A 383 33.23 39.00 -1.94
CA PRO A 383 32.54 38.43 -3.10
C PRO A 383 32.13 37.01 -2.74
N ALA A 384 30.85 36.67 -2.91
CA ALA A 384 30.43 35.29 -2.77
C ALA A 384 31.29 34.47 -3.74
N ASP A 385 32.03 33.51 -3.20
CA ASP A 385 33.07 32.77 -3.91
C ASP A 385 32.42 31.79 -4.91
N GLU A 386 31.69 32.31 -5.90
CA GLU A 386 30.77 31.60 -6.80
C GLU A 386 31.44 30.39 -7.47
N ALA A 387 32.71 30.52 -7.83
CA ALA A 387 33.49 29.43 -8.43
C ALA A 387 33.72 28.25 -7.46
N ASN A 388 33.92 28.52 -6.17
CA ASN A 388 34.04 27.48 -5.15
C ASN A 388 32.66 26.86 -4.85
N TRP A 389 31.59 27.65 -4.88
CA TRP A 389 30.22 27.16 -4.75
C TRP A 389 29.79 26.28 -5.91
N ASP A 390 30.15 26.62 -7.14
CA ASP A 390 29.82 25.81 -8.32
C ASP A 390 30.64 24.51 -8.35
N ARG A 391 31.90 24.55 -7.90
CA ARG A 391 32.70 23.33 -7.67
C ARG A 391 32.09 22.45 -6.58
N LEU A 392 31.64 23.03 -5.47
CA LEU A 392 30.99 22.29 -4.38
C LEU A 392 29.65 21.70 -4.82
N ARG A 393 28.83 22.45 -5.57
CA ARG A 393 27.57 21.98 -6.16
C ARG A 393 27.79 20.87 -7.18
N PHE A 394 28.81 21.00 -8.02
CA PHE A 394 29.19 19.94 -8.96
C PHE A 394 29.68 18.70 -8.22
N HIS A 395 30.54 18.88 -7.21
CA HIS A 395 30.97 17.79 -6.34
C HIS A 395 29.76 17.12 -5.68
N ASP A 396 28.83 17.88 -5.10
CA ASP A 396 27.66 17.35 -4.41
C ASP A 396 26.68 16.65 -5.37
N ARG A 397 26.56 17.11 -6.63
CA ARG A 397 25.80 16.41 -7.68
C ARG A 397 26.43 15.07 -8.06
N VAL A 398 27.77 15.01 -8.15
CA VAL A 398 28.51 13.80 -8.55
C VAL A 398 28.82 12.90 -7.35
N LYS A 399 28.64 13.39 -6.12
CA LYS A 399 28.97 12.69 -4.87
C LYS A 399 28.25 11.35 -4.77
N SER A 400 26.96 11.28 -5.08
CA SER A 400 26.20 10.02 -5.00
C SER A 400 26.76 8.97 -5.96
N LEU A 401 27.12 9.38 -7.18
CA LEU A 401 27.70 8.50 -8.20
C LEU A 401 29.11 8.05 -7.79
N ARG A 402 29.92 8.98 -7.29
CA ARG A 402 31.28 8.68 -6.79
C ARG A 402 31.24 7.70 -5.63
N GLU A 403 30.38 7.93 -4.63
CA GLU A 403 30.25 7.06 -3.45
C GLU A 403 29.73 5.67 -3.82
N LEU A 404 28.84 5.59 -4.81
CA LEU A 404 28.35 4.33 -5.36
C LEU A 404 29.45 3.56 -6.09
N LEU A 405 30.35 4.23 -6.80
CA LEU A 405 31.49 3.60 -7.48
C LEU A 405 32.65 3.26 -6.53
N SER A 406 32.96 4.13 -5.56
CA SER A 406 34.08 3.93 -4.64
C SER A 406 33.82 2.88 -3.57
N SER A 407 32.55 2.69 -3.20
CA SER A 407 32.13 1.78 -2.13
C SER A 407 30.73 1.22 -2.41
N PRO A 408 30.57 0.37 -3.44
CA PRO A 408 29.26 -0.07 -3.93
C PRO A 408 28.44 -0.78 -2.86
N ILE A 409 29.05 -1.74 -2.16
CA ILE A 409 28.37 -2.51 -1.12
C ILE A 409 27.88 -1.60 0.01
N GLN A 410 28.73 -0.68 0.47
CA GLN A 410 28.38 0.22 1.56
C GLN A 410 27.26 1.18 1.13
N SER A 411 27.34 1.76 -0.06
CA SER A 411 26.31 2.66 -0.60
C SER A 411 24.94 1.98 -0.74
N LEU A 412 24.90 0.74 -1.27
CA LEU A 412 23.68 -0.04 -1.39
C LEU A 412 23.07 -0.37 -0.01
N VAL A 413 23.90 -0.76 0.96
CA VAL A 413 23.44 -1.10 2.32
C VAL A 413 22.88 0.12 3.07
N TRP A 414 23.45 1.30 2.89
CA TRP A 414 22.94 2.53 3.53
C TRP A 414 21.69 3.08 2.85
N ASN A 415 21.51 2.83 1.56
CA ASN A 415 20.36 3.29 0.78
C ASN A 415 19.70 2.12 0.04
N PRO A 416 18.82 1.33 0.69
CA PRO A 416 18.17 0.18 0.06
C PRO A 416 17.37 0.52 -1.21
N VAL A 417 16.90 1.75 -1.35
CA VAL A 417 16.19 2.22 -2.56
C VAL A 417 17.11 2.21 -3.79
N TYR A 418 18.42 2.39 -3.62
CA TYR A 418 19.37 2.33 -4.74
C TYR A 418 19.44 0.95 -5.39
N VAL A 419 19.08 -0.10 -4.65
CA VAL A 419 18.96 -1.45 -5.21
C VAL A 419 17.89 -1.49 -6.31
N LEU A 420 16.76 -0.80 -6.14
CA LEU A 420 15.69 -0.78 -7.14
C LEU A 420 16.11 -0.07 -8.43
N TYR A 421 16.89 1.00 -8.33
CA TYR A 421 17.44 1.68 -9.51
C TYR A 421 18.39 0.79 -10.32
N LEU A 422 18.96 -0.24 -9.70
CA LEU A 422 19.79 -1.25 -10.37
C LEU A 422 18.98 -2.47 -10.83
N THR A 423 18.16 -3.05 -9.96
CA THR A 423 17.47 -4.33 -10.23
C THR A 423 16.30 -4.18 -11.19
N VAL A 424 15.57 -3.05 -11.18
CA VAL A 424 14.43 -2.85 -12.09
C VAL A 424 14.89 -2.78 -13.55
N PRO A 425 15.87 -1.96 -13.95
CA PRO A 425 16.37 -1.97 -15.33
C PRO A 425 16.95 -3.33 -15.74
N VAL A 426 17.70 -3.99 -14.85
CA VAL A 426 18.27 -5.32 -15.13
C VAL A 426 17.16 -6.36 -15.35
N ALA A 427 16.12 -6.37 -14.52
CA ALA A 427 14.98 -7.26 -14.68
C ALA A 427 14.22 -6.98 -15.99
N VAL A 428 13.98 -5.71 -16.34
CA VAL A 428 13.34 -5.33 -17.61
C VAL A 428 14.18 -5.75 -18.80
N VAL A 429 15.50 -5.55 -18.77
CA VAL A 429 16.40 -5.99 -19.84
C VAL A 429 16.40 -7.50 -19.98
N LEU A 430 16.48 -8.24 -18.87
CA LEU A 430 16.43 -9.71 -18.90
C LEU A 430 15.08 -10.23 -19.43
N LEU A 431 13.97 -9.61 -19.03
CA LEU A 431 12.64 -9.92 -19.54
C LEU A 431 12.57 -9.68 -21.05
N LEU A 432 12.99 -8.52 -21.53
CA LEU A 432 12.97 -8.18 -22.96
C LEU A 432 13.88 -9.08 -23.81
N VAL A 433 15.04 -9.48 -23.28
CA VAL A 433 15.97 -10.38 -23.99
C VAL A 433 15.45 -11.82 -24.03
N ARG A 434 14.75 -12.27 -22.98
CA ARG A 434 14.22 -13.65 -22.88
C ARG A 434 12.80 -13.83 -23.39
N ALA A 435 12.05 -12.76 -23.60
CA ALA A 435 10.67 -12.81 -24.08
C ALA A 435 10.48 -13.23 -25.56
N PRO A 436 11.41 -12.99 -26.53
CA PRO A 436 11.15 -13.28 -27.95
C PRO A 436 10.72 -14.72 -28.26
N PRO A 437 11.30 -15.78 -27.64
CA PRO A 437 10.81 -17.16 -27.80
C PRO A 437 9.32 -17.34 -27.46
N ALA A 438 8.75 -16.54 -26.55
CA ALA A 438 7.33 -16.62 -26.18
C ALA A 438 6.39 -16.18 -27.31
N PHE A 439 6.90 -15.42 -28.29
CA PHE A 439 6.13 -14.84 -29.40
C PHE A 439 6.46 -15.48 -30.76
N GLN A 440 7.29 -16.52 -30.81
CA GLN A 440 7.72 -17.15 -32.06
C GLN A 440 6.68 -18.11 -32.65
N ALA A 441 5.78 -18.65 -31.83
CA ALA A 441 4.68 -19.49 -32.30
C ALA A 441 3.49 -18.65 -32.79
N SER A 442 2.61 -19.28 -33.57
CA SER A 442 1.35 -18.69 -34.08
C SER A 442 0.41 -18.20 -32.97
N THR A 443 0.60 -18.68 -31.73
CA THR A 443 -0.04 -18.16 -30.52
C THR A 443 0.99 -17.87 -29.42
N VAL A 444 0.69 -16.93 -28.53
CA VAL A 444 1.59 -16.49 -27.45
C VAL A 444 1.69 -17.57 -26.36
N ASN A 445 2.90 -18.02 -26.03
CA ASN A 445 3.10 -18.97 -24.94
C ASN A 445 3.03 -18.24 -23.58
N ILE A 446 1.84 -18.27 -22.97
CA ILE A 446 1.55 -17.57 -21.72
C ILE A 446 2.39 -18.12 -20.56
N ARG A 447 2.59 -19.45 -20.49
CA ARG A 447 3.35 -20.09 -19.41
C ARG A 447 4.81 -19.66 -19.36
N LEU A 448 5.46 -19.57 -20.53
CA LEU A 448 6.85 -19.11 -20.62
C LEU A 448 6.95 -17.63 -20.22
N LEU A 449 5.96 -16.82 -20.58
CA LEU A 449 5.89 -15.41 -20.18
C LEU A 449 5.71 -15.27 -18.67
N ASP A 450 4.84 -16.08 -18.06
CA ASP A 450 4.62 -16.07 -16.61
C ASP A 450 5.91 -16.40 -15.83
N ASP A 451 6.64 -17.42 -16.25
CA ASP A 451 7.92 -17.79 -15.63
C ASP A 451 8.93 -16.64 -15.67
N LEU A 452 9.04 -15.96 -16.82
CA LEU A 452 9.90 -14.79 -16.97
C LEU A 452 9.45 -13.63 -16.10
N VAL A 453 8.14 -13.39 -15.98
CA VAL A 453 7.58 -12.35 -15.12
C VAL A 453 7.87 -12.65 -13.64
N ILE A 454 7.63 -13.88 -13.18
CA ILE A 454 7.87 -14.28 -11.79
C ILE A 454 9.35 -14.16 -11.43
N GLN A 455 10.25 -14.64 -12.28
CA GLN A 455 11.71 -14.51 -12.09
C GLN A 455 12.13 -13.04 -12.04
N SER A 456 11.56 -12.20 -12.89
CA SER A 456 11.83 -10.75 -12.91
C SER A 456 11.36 -10.07 -11.63
N VAL A 457 10.16 -10.40 -11.14
CA VAL A 457 9.63 -9.88 -9.87
C VAL A 457 10.48 -10.35 -8.69
N LEU A 458 10.90 -11.62 -8.64
CA LEU A 458 11.80 -12.14 -7.62
C LEU A 458 13.19 -11.47 -7.66
N LEU A 459 13.71 -11.17 -8.84
CA LEU A 459 14.97 -10.44 -9.02
C LEU A 459 14.89 -8.99 -8.53
N ILE A 460 13.71 -8.36 -8.59
CA ILE A 460 13.49 -7.03 -8.04
C ILE A 460 13.34 -7.10 -6.51
N LEU A 461 12.43 -7.96 -6.02
CA LEU A 461 12.05 -8.03 -4.61
C LEU A 461 13.13 -8.66 -3.74
N GLY A 462 13.79 -9.73 -4.18
CA GLY A 462 14.76 -10.50 -3.39
C GLY A 462 15.97 -9.68 -2.92
N PRO A 463 16.76 -9.09 -3.84
CA PRO A 463 17.90 -8.24 -3.47
C PRO A 463 17.48 -7.01 -2.65
N PHE A 464 16.36 -6.36 -3.02
CA PHE A 464 15.83 -5.23 -2.25
C PHE A 464 15.48 -5.63 -0.82
N ALA A 465 14.76 -6.76 -0.66
CA ALA A 465 14.40 -7.31 0.63
C ALA A 465 15.61 -7.65 1.50
N LEU A 466 16.65 -8.26 0.93
CA LEU A 466 17.87 -8.61 1.64
C LEU A 466 18.59 -7.37 2.16
N VAL A 467 18.82 -6.38 1.30
CA VAL A 467 19.50 -5.14 1.66
C VAL A 467 18.67 -4.34 2.68
N ARG A 468 17.36 -4.28 2.48
CA ARG A 468 16.43 -3.63 3.42
C ARG A 468 16.45 -4.31 4.79
N PHE A 469 16.46 -5.64 4.84
CA PHE A 469 16.54 -6.41 6.08
C PHE A 469 17.85 -6.14 6.84
N ILE A 470 18.99 -6.08 6.15
CA ILE A 470 20.28 -5.76 6.78
C ILE A 470 20.28 -4.33 7.34
N TYR A 471 19.75 -3.37 6.57
CA TYR A 471 19.63 -1.98 6.98
C TYR A 471 18.78 -1.84 8.25
N THR A 472 17.56 -2.41 8.26
CA THR A 472 16.65 -2.32 9.41
C THR A 472 17.17 -3.06 10.64
N GLN A 473 17.86 -4.18 10.45
CA GLN A 473 18.47 -4.91 11.55
C GLN A 473 19.60 -4.10 12.21
N ARG A 474 20.46 -3.45 11.42
CA ARG A 474 21.50 -2.56 11.95
C ARG A 474 20.90 -1.41 12.75
N LEU A 475 19.85 -0.78 12.20
CA LEU A 475 19.14 0.32 12.82
C LEU A 475 18.55 -0.08 14.17
N SER A 476 17.86 -1.23 14.23
CA SER A 476 17.28 -1.74 15.47
C SER A 476 18.35 -2.00 16.53
N ARG A 477 19.52 -2.54 16.15
CA ARG A 477 20.61 -2.77 17.10
C ARG A 477 21.14 -1.46 17.70
N ILE A 478 21.20 -0.39 16.90
CA ILE A 478 21.62 0.94 17.38
C ILE A 478 20.59 1.48 18.39
N GLU A 479 19.29 1.37 18.08
CA GLU A 479 18.22 1.76 19.00
C GLU A 479 18.26 0.94 20.29
N ASP A 480 18.44 -0.39 20.21
CA ASP A 480 18.52 -1.28 21.36
C ASP A 480 19.69 -0.94 22.32
N ALA A 481 20.81 -0.43 21.79
CA ALA A 481 21.99 -0.04 22.56
C ALA A 481 21.94 1.42 23.09
N THR A 482 21.06 2.25 22.54
CA THR A 482 20.98 3.68 22.88
C THR A 482 20.62 3.95 24.35
N PRO A 483 19.62 3.28 24.97
CA PRO A 483 19.31 3.55 26.38
C PRO A 483 20.46 3.24 27.33
N ASP A 484 21.23 2.19 27.06
CA ASP A 484 22.38 1.82 27.92
C ASP A 484 23.55 2.79 27.76
N LEU A 485 23.75 3.34 26.57
CA LEU A 485 24.67 4.46 26.36
C LEU A 485 24.24 5.67 27.22
N LEU A 486 22.97 6.07 27.15
CA LEU A 486 22.44 7.20 27.92
C LEU A 486 22.52 6.95 29.43
N GLU A 487 22.24 5.74 29.89
CA GLU A 487 22.36 5.32 31.29
C GLU A 487 23.79 5.49 31.82
N ARG A 488 24.80 5.06 31.03
CA ARG A 488 26.21 5.22 31.40
C ARG A 488 26.61 6.70 31.43
N LEU A 489 26.16 7.49 30.46
CA LEU A 489 26.41 8.94 30.44
C LEU A 489 25.75 9.63 31.63
N ALA A 490 24.52 9.22 31.99
CA ALA A 490 23.80 9.71 33.15
C ALA A 490 24.60 9.47 34.43
N SER A 491 25.00 8.22 34.68
CA SER A 491 25.72 7.85 35.90
C SER A 491 27.08 8.56 36.04
N LEU A 492 27.81 8.77 34.94
CA LEU A 492 29.09 9.51 34.99
C LEU A 492 28.90 11.00 35.22
N ASN A 493 27.86 11.61 34.61
CA ASN A 493 27.57 13.02 34.83
C ASN A 493 26.96 13.28 36.22
N GLU A 494 26.12 12.38 36.75
CA GLU A 494 25.65 12.40 38.14
C GLU A 494 26.81 12.24 39.15
N ALA A 495 27.88 11.53 38.76
CA ALA A 495 29.12 11.46 39.52
C ALA A 495 30.02 12.71 39.40
N GLY A 496 29.56 13.75 38.68
CA GLY A 496 30.24 15.04 38.55
C GLY A 496 31.15 15.20 37.33
N MET A 497 31.24 14.20 36.44
CA MET A 497 32.01 14.36 35.20
C MET A 497 31.30 15.28 34.21
N THR A 498 32.05 16.10 33.47
CA THR A 498 31.49 16.90 32.36
C THR A 498 30.99 15.99 31.24
N VAL A 499 30.08 16.47 30.40
CA VAL A 499 29.54 15.71 29.26
C VAL A 499 30.65 15.18 28.35
N VAL A 500 31.65 16.01 28.07
CA VAL A 500 32.81 15.67 27.25
C VAL A 500 33.63 14.56 27.89
N GLU A 501 33.89 14.63 29.19
CA GLU A 501 34.66 13.60 29.91
C GLU A 501 33.88 12.29 30.02
N SER A 502 32.57 12.36 30.26
CA SER A 502 31.67 11.20 30.23
C SER A 502 31.71 10.50 28.86
N LEU A 503 31.65 11.24 27.75
CA LEU A 503 31.78 10.68 26.39
C LEU A 503 33.16 10.05 26.15
N ARG A 504 34.24 10.69 26.63
CA ARG A 504 35.60 10.14 26.56
C ARG A 504 35.70 8.80 27.27
N ARG A 505 35.17 8.72 28.50
CA ARG A 505 35.22 7.53 29.34
C ARG A 505 34.40 6.38 28.75
N VAL A 506 33.22 6.69 28.22
CA VAL A 506 32.30 5.72 27.61
C VAL A 506 32.85 5.16 26.30
N ARG A 507 33.54 5.95 25.48
CA ARG A 507 34.20 5.46 24.26
C ARG A 507 35.21 4.33 24.51
N GLY A 508 35.85 4.33 25.68
CA GLY A 508 36.77 3.27 26.09
C GLY A 508 36.09 2.01 26.64
N SER A 509 34.76 1.98 26.69
CA SER A 509 33.96 0.82 27.12
C SER A 509 33.33 0.13 25.91
N ASP A 510 33.03 -1.17 26.03
CA ASP A 510 32.27 -1.88 25.00
C ASP A 510 30.79 -1.44 25.07
N ILE A 511 30.31 -0.90 23.94
CA ILE A 511 28.93 -0.44 23.71
C ILE A 511 28.33 -1.16 22.48
N GLY A 512 28.95 -2.27 22.05
CA GLY A 512 28.51 -3.06 20.90
C GLY A 512 28.49 -2.26 19.60
N VAL A 513 27.34 -2.23 18.93
CA VAL A 513 27.17 -1.58 17.62
C VAL A 513 27.33 -0.06 17.64
N LEU A 514 27.18 0.57 18.81
CA LEU A 514 27.37 2.02 18.99
C LEU A 514 28.84 2.42 19.07
N THR A 515 29.76 1.47 19.25
CA THR A 515 31.19 1.76 19.38
C THR A 515 31.70 2.56 18.18
N GLN A 516 31.33 2.20 16.96
CA GLN A 516 31.73 2.94 15.75
C GLN A 516 31.19 4.38 15.74
N GLU A 517 29.94 4.58 16.16
CA GLU A 517 29.33 5.91 16.22
C GLU A 517 29.92 6.75 17.35
N MET A 518 30.26 6.14 18.49
CA MET A 518 30.94 6.81 19.60
C MET A 518 32.34 7.30 19.21
N HIS A 519 33.06 6.51 18.40
CA HIS A 519 34.35 6.93 17.83
C HIS A 519 34.19 8.12 16.89
N ARG A 520 33.12 8.15 16.08
CA ARG A 520 32.81 9.29 15.19
C ARG A 520 32.45 10.54 15.99
N ILE A 521 31.56 10.43 16.98
CA ILE A 521 31.20 11.54 17.88
C ILE A 521 32.44 12.09 18.57
N TRP A 522 33.32 11.21 19.07
CA TRP A 522 34.56 11.69 19.67
C TRP A 522 35.52 12.31 18.66
N ALA A 523 35.65 11.74 17.45
CA ALA A 523 36.49 12.31 16.41
C ALA A 523 36.05 13.75 16.07
N ASP A 524 34.74 13.96 15.96
CA ASP A 524 34.12 15.27 15.77
C ASP A 524 34.50 16.25 16.89
N ILE A 525 34.35 15.84 18.15
CA ILE A 525 34.70 16.67 19.32
C ILE A 525 36.21 16.96 19.36
N ARG A 526 37.05 15.96 19.05
CA ARG A 526 38.51 16.12 18.99
C ARG A 526 38.94 17.10 17.89
N MET A 527 38.18 17.17 16.79
CA MET A 527 38.38 18.14 15.71
C MET A 527 37.85 19.55 16.05
N GLY A 528 37.34 19.76 17.27
CA GLY A 528 36.90 21.07 17.76
C GLY A 528 35.41 21.36 17.55
N ALA A 529 34.60 20.39 17.13
CA ALA A 529 33.15 20.58 17.08
C ALA A 529 32.53 20.54 18.48
N ASN A 530 31.42 21.25 18.67
CA ASN A 530 30.67 21.18 19.92
C ASN A 530 30.00 19.80 20.10
N VAL A 531 29.70 19.43 21.35
CA VAL A 531 29.13 18.11 21.67
C VAL A 531 27.73 17.96 21.06
N ASP A 532 26.92 19.00 21.15
CA ASP A 532 25.62 19.13 20.49
C ASP A 532 25.73 18.97 18.97
N ASP A 533 26.67 19.64 18.31
CA ASP A 533 26.89 19.47 16.87
C ASP A 533 27.23 18.01 16.50
N ALA A 534 28.07 17.36 17.31
CA ALA A 534 28.44 15.96 17.10
C ALA A 534 27.24 15.01 17.32
N LEU A 535 26.39 15.29 18.30
CA LEU A 535 25.15 14.53 18.54
C LEU A 535 24.11 14.77 17.43
N VAL A 536 23.97 15.99 16.94
CA VAL A 536 23.11 16.31 15.78
C VAL A 536 23.57 15.53 14.54
N ARG A 537 24.88 15.52 14.25
CA ARG A 537 25.43 14.71 13.15
C ARG A 537 25.22 13.22 13.34
N PHE A 538 25.32 12.71 14.57
CA PHE A 538 24.98 11.32 14.88
C PHE A 538 23.51 11.03 14.57
N GLY A 539 22.59 11.88 15.02
CA GLY A 539 21.16 11.73 14.72
C GLY A 539 20.85 11.77 13.22
N ARG A 540 21.50 12.66 12.44
CA ARG A 540 21.35 12.73 10.97
C ARG A 540 21.84 11.48 10.24
N ARG A 541 22.78 10.73 10.81
CA ARG A 541 23.29 9.47 10.21
C ARG A 541 22.41 8.28 10.54
N VAL A 542 21.90 8.23 11.78
CA VAL A 542 21.07 7.12 12.25
C VAL A 542 19.62 7.25 11.77
N GLN A 543 19.09 8.47 11.68
CA GLN A 543 17.77 8.78 11.11
C GLN A 543 16.64 7.92 11.69
N THR A 544 16.60 7.76 13.02
CA THR A 544 15.41 7.22 13.69
C THR A 544 14.73 8.28 14.51
N THR A 545 13.40 8.21 14.57
CA THR A 545 12.60 9.11 15.38
C THR A 545 13.01 9.09 16.86
N ALA A 546 13.34 7.91 17.40
CA ALA A 546 13.79 7.76 18.78
C ALA A 546 15.11 8.51 19.03
N VAL A 547 16.11 8.30 18.17
CA VAL A 547 17.42 8.94 18.30
C VAL A 547 17.32 10.45 18.07
N THR A 548 16.56 10.90 17.06
CA THR A 548 16.35 12.33 16.80
C THR A 548 15.72 13.06 17.99
N ARG A 549 14.73 12.44 18.65
CA ARG A 549 14.12 12.98 19.88
C ARG A 549 15.11 13.12 21.02
N ILE A 550 15.88 12.06 21.27
CA ILE A 550 16.92 12.04 22.31
C ILE A 550 17.95 13.12 22.04
N VAL A 551 18.50 13.17 20.82
CA VAL A 551 19.50 14.16 20.42
C VAL A 551 18.95 15.58 20.60
N THR A 552 17.69 15.83 20.23
CA THR A 552 17.08 17.15 20.39
C THR A 552 16.92 17.54 21.87
N LEU A 553 16.42 16.63 22.70
CA LEU A 553 16.32 16.85 24.15
C LEU A 553 17.69 17.16 24.77
N LEU A 554 18.70 16.38 24.44
CA LEU A 554 20.06 16.56 24.96
C LEU A 554 20.68 17.86 24.47
N THR A 555 20.47 18.23 23.21
CA THR A 555 21.00 19.46 22.61
C THR A 555 20.47 20.70 23.34
N HIS A 556 19.15 20.77 23.58
CA HIS A 556 18.56 21.90 24.31
C HIS A 556 18.92 21.91 25.78
N ALA A 557 19.02 20.74 26.40
CA ALA A 557 19.43 20.65 27.80
C ALA A 557 20.87 21.12 28.01
N MET A 558 21.80 20.77 27.10
CA MET A 558 23.21 21.20 27.14
C MET A 558 23.38 22.72 27.10
N HIS A 559 22.50 23.43 26.38
CA HIS A 559 22.54 24.89 26.31
C HIS A 559 22.08 25.57 27.60
N ALA A 560 21.31 24.89 28.45
CA ALA A 560 20.72 25.45 29.66
C ALA A 560 21.48 25.13 30.94
N SER A 561 22.15 23.96 31.01
CA SER A 561 22.79 23.48 32.23
C SER A 561 23.97 22.56 31.98
N GLY A 562 24.97 22.65 32.86
CA GLY A 562 26.12 21.75 32.88
C GLY A 562 25.87 20.40 33.58
N GLN A 563 24.73 20.26 34.29
CA GLN A 563 24.34 19.03 34.97
C GLN A 563 23.23 18.33 34.20
N LEU A 564 23.60 17.33 33.40
CA LEU A 564 22.71 16.60 32.50
C LEU A 564 22.39 15.19 32.94
N GLY A 565 22.96 14.73 34.04
CA GLY A 565 22.70 13.43 34.65
C GLY A 565 21.21 13.09 34.68
N PRO A 566 20.37 13.94 35.29
CA PRO A 566 18.92 13.73 35.30
C PRO A 566 18.28 13.70 33.90
N VAL A 567 18.76 14.51 32.96
CA VAL A 567 18.23 14.56 31.58
C VAL A 567 18.57 13.28 30.82
N PHE A 568 19.83 12.83 30.90
CA PHE A 568 20.27 11.55 30.34
C PHE A 568 19.50 10.38 30.95
N ARG A 569 19.25 10.40 32.27
CA ARG A 569 18.45 9.38 32.97
C ARG A 569 17.03 9.32 32.44
N ILE A 570 16.36 10.47 32.30
CA ILE A 570 14.99 10.53 31.78
C ILE A 570 14.96 10.05 30.32
N ALA A 571 15.92 10.48 29.50
CA ALA A 571 16.04 10.02 28.12
C ALA A 571 16.29 8.49 28.03
N ALA A 572 17.10 7.93 28.92
CA ALA A 572 17.34 6.49 29.01
C ALA A 572 16.06 5.72 29.39
N THR A 573 15.35 6.17 30.43
CA THR A 573 14.07 5.58 30.86
C THR A 573 13.03 5.62 29.75
N GLN A 574 12.87 6.77 29.09
CA GLN A 574 11.95 6.93 27.95
C GLN A 574 12.34 6.00 26.80
N SER A 575 13.62 5.95 26.44
CA SER A 575 14.10 5.07 25.37
C SER A 575 13.88 3.59 25.69
N ARG A 576 14.03 3.16 26.96
CA ARG A 576 13.72 1.79 27.39
C ARG A 576 12.22 1.49 27.29
N ALA A 577 11.36 2.43 27.69
CA ALA A 577 9.92 2.28 27.56
C ALA A 577 9.52 2.10 26.08
N ASP A 578 10.01 2.97 25.20
CA ASP A 578 9.77 2.90 23.75
C ASP A 578 10.21 1.54 23.16
N LEU A 579 11.39 1.03 23.57
CA LEU A 579 11.89 -0.28 23.12
C LEU A 579 11.05 -1.45 23.65
N ARG A 580 10.61 -1.42 24.92
CA ARG A 580 9.74 -2.45 25.51
C ARG A 580 8.43 -2.55 24.72
N LEU A 581 7.83 -1.40 24.40
CA LEU A 581 6.62 -1.33 23.57
C LEU A 581 6.87 -1.86 22.15
N LYS A 582 7.99 -1.47 21.51
CA LYS A 582 8.38 -1.97 20.19
C LYS A 582 8.53 -3.51 20.18
N ARG A 583 9.15 -4.08 21.21
CA ARG A 583 9.33 -5.53 21.35
C ARG A 583 7.99 -6.25 21.54
N ARG A 584 7.12 -5.75 22.41
CA ARG A 584 5.78 -6.32 22.65
C ARG A 584 4.94 -6.30 21.37
N ARG A 585 4.94 -5.17 20.65
CA ARG A 585 4.30 -5.05 19.33
C ARG A 585 4.85 -6.08 18.36
N ARG A 586 6.17 -6.17 18.20
CA ARG A 586 6.81 -7.14 17.29
C ARG A 586 6.43 -8.58 17.64
N GLN A 587 6.36 -8.94 18.93
CA GLN A 587 5.99 -10.28 19.36
C GLN A 587 4.53 -10.60 19.04
N GLN A 588 3.59 -9.69 19.32
CA GLN A 588 2.18 -9.89 18.97
C GLN A 588 1.97 -9.92 17.45
N MET A 589 2.59 -8.99 16.71
CA MET A 589 2.49 -8.96 15.25
C MET A 589 3.16 -10.17 14.59
N LEU A 590 4.17 -10.79 15.22
CA LEU A 590 4.76 -12.06 14.74
C LEU A 590 3.74 -13.18 14.72
N THR A 591 2.90 -13.32 15.76
CA THR A 591 1.84 -14.33 15.79
C THR A 591 0.89 -14.18 14.61
N TYR A 592 0.47 -12.95 14.30
CA TYR A 592 -0.39 -12.68 13.15
C TYR A 592 0.31 -12.91 11.81
N LEU A 593 1.58 -12.55 11.72
CA LEU A 593 2.38 -12.85 10.54
C LEU A 593 2.45 -14.36 10.28
N VAL A 594 2.66 -15.16 11.34
CA VAL A 594 2.62 -16.64 11.25
C VAL A 594 1.25 -17.12 10.78
N VAL A 595 0.15 -16.61 11.32
CA VAL A 595 -1.22 -16.96 10.88
C VAL A 595 -1.43 -16.63 9.41
N ILE A 596 -0.96 -15.47 8.94
CA ILE A 596 -1.02 -15.06 7.53
C ILE A 596 -0.24 -16.04 6.64
N TYR A 597 0.96 -16.45 7.06
CA TYR A 597 1.78 -17.43 6.34
C TYR A 597 1.10 -18.80 6.27
N VAL A 598 0.53 -19.27 7.37
CA VAL A 598 -0.22 -20.53 7.42
C VAL A 598 -1.47 -20.45 6.54
N ALA A 599 -2.22 -19.36 6.59
CA ALA A 599 -3.39 -19.17 5.75
C ALA A 599 -3.04 -19.15 4.26
N PHE A 600 -1.94 -18.49 3.89
CA PHE A 600 -1.43 -18.54 2.52
C PHE A 600 -1.00 -19.94 2.10
N LEU A 601 -0.34 -20.69 2.98
CA LEU A 601 0.05 -22.07 2.69
C LEU A 601 -1.17 -22.98 2.52
N VAL A 602 -2.19 -22.85 3.38
CA VAL A 602 -3.47 -23.58 3.24
C VAL A 602 -4.16 -23.20 1.93
N PHE A 603 -4.18 -21.91 1.60
CA PHE A 603 -4.71 -21.43 0.32
C PHE A 603 -3.98 -22.07 -0.87
N LEU A 604 -2.65 -22.09 -0.84
CA LEU A 604 -1.82 -22.71 -1.87
C LEU A 604 -2.10 -24.21 -1.99
N VAL A 605 -2.18 -24.93 -0.86
CA VAL A 605 -2.52 -26.36 -0.83
C VAL A 605 -3.89 -26.63 -1.43
N ILE A 606 -4.90 -25.81 -1.13
CA ILE A 606 -6.24 -25.97 -1.68
C ILE A 606 -6.24 -25.68 -3.19
N ILE A 607 -5.54 -24.64 -3.66
CA ILE A 607 -5.46 -24.36 -5.10
C ILE A 607 -4.78 -25.51 -5.84
N VAL A 608 -3.65 -26.01 -5.32
CA VAL A 608 -2.97 -27.17 -5.92
C VAL A 608 -3.90 -28.39 -5.89
N ALA A 609 -4.58 -28.66 -4.78
CA ALA A 609 -5.55 -29.76 -4.72
C ALA A 609 -6.71 -29.60 -5.71
N VAL A 610 -7.21 -28.38 -5.92
CA VAL A 610 -8.23 -28.09 -6.92
C VAL A 610 -7.71 -28.37 -8.34
N GLN A 611 -6.48 -27.95 -8.65
CA GLN A 611 -5.87 -28.17 -9.96
C GLN A 611 -5.52 -29.64 -10.23
N GLU A 612 -5.12 -30.41 -9.20
CA GLU A 612 -4.69 -31.80 -9.36
C GLU A 612 -5.83 -32.81 -9.18
N VAL A 613 -6.84 -32.50 -8.37
CA VAL A 613 -7.92 -33.44 -8.03
C VAL A 613 -9.21 -33.06 -8.75
N LEU A 614 -9.61 -31.79 -8.68
CA LEU A 614 -10.95 -31.37 -9.12
C LEU A 614 -11.01 -31.06 -10.63
N VAL A 615 -10.03 -30.34 -11.18
CA VAL A 615 -10.02 -30.03 -12.62
C VAL A 615 -9.79 -31.26 -13.50
N PRO A 616 -8.86 -32.19 -13.18
CA PRO A 616 -8.60 -33.34 -14.02
C PRO A 616 -9.77 -34.33 -14.00
N SER A 617 -10.46 -34.49 -12.86
CA SER A 617 -11.62 -35.41 -12.71
C SER A 617 -12.85 -35.06 -13.55
N LEU A 618 -12.84 -33.92 -14.24
CA LEU A 618 -13.87 -33.57 -15.20
C LEU A 618 -13.78 -34.46 -16.46
N PRO A 619 -14.89 -35.02 -16.96
CA PRO A 619 -14.88 -35.81 -18.18
C PRO A 619 -14.29 -35.01 -19.35
N SER A 620 -13.33 -35.57 -20.08
CA SER A 620 -12.73 -34.92 -21.26
C SER A 620 -13.65 -34.94 -22.48
N SER A 621 -14.63 -35.85 -22.52
CA SER A 621 -15.59 -36.00 -23.61
C SER A 621 -16.88 -36.61 -23.05
N VAL A 622 -18.02 -35.96 -23.29
CA VAL A 622 -19.35 -36.53 -22.99
C VAL A 622 -20.01 -36.83 -24.33
N PRO A 623 -20.18 -38.12 -24.71
CA PRO A 623 -20.91 -38.47 -25.91
C PRO A 623 -22.35 -37.95 -25.81
N THR A 624 -22.73 -37.00 -26.67
CA THR A 624 -24.12 -36.56 -26.80
C THR A 624 -24.83 -37.49 -27.78
N PRO A 625 -25.89 -38.22 -27.38
CA PRO A 625 -26.64 -39.05 -28.31
C PRO A 625 -27.25 -38.19 -29.41
N ALA A 626 -26.97 -38.53 -30.67
CA ALA A 626 -27.68 -37.95 -31.81
C ALA A 626 -29.10 -38.53 -31.85
N GLY A 627 -30.09 -37.76 -31.39
CA GLY A 627 -31.50 -38.16 -31.51
C GLY A 627 -32.44 -37.42 -30.56
N GLU A 628 -33.54 -36.89 -31.12
CA GLU A 628 -34.60 -36.08 -30.50
C GLU A 628 -35.33 -36.68 -29.28
N SER A 629 -34.97 -37.87 -28.77
CA SER A 629 -35.74 -38.50 -27.69
C SER A 629 -35.15 -38.22 -26.31
N ASN A 630 -35.28 -36.98 -25.84
CA ASN A 630 -35.11 -36.62 -24.43
C ASN A 630 -36.31 -37.13 -23.59
N ARG A 631 -36.44 -38.47 -23.46
CA ARG A 631 -37.57 -39.12 -22.77
C ARG A 631 -37.61 -38.87 -21.26
N LEU A 632 -36.52 -38.40 -20.66
CA LEU A 632 -36.42 -38.13 -19.22
C LEU A 632 -36.50 -36.63 -18.85
N GLY A 633 -36.66 -35.72 -19.82
CA GLY A 633 -36.69 -34.27 -19.55
C GLY A 633 -35.38 -33.72 -18.97
N VAL A 634 -34.27 -34.44 -19.15
CA VAL A 634 -32.93 -34.03 -18.69
C VAL A 634 -32.36 -33.05 -19.70
N ASN A 635 -31.90 -31.89 -19.28
CA ASN A 635 -31.36 -30.90 -20.20
C ASN A 635 -30.05 -31.40 -20.82
N VAL A 636 -30.08 -31.81 -22.09
CA VAL A 636 -28.93 -32.35 -22.83
C VAL A 636 -27.79 -31.32 -22.92
N ASP A 637 -28.12 -30.02 -22.94
CA ASP A 637 -27.13 -28.94 -22.90
C ASP A 637 -26.39 -28.83 -21.57
N GLN A 638 -26.97 -29.27 -20.45
CA GLN A 638 -26.25 -29.30 -19.16
C GLN A 638 -25.24 -30.45 -19.10
N PHE A 639 -25.55 -31.58 -19.75
CA PHE A 639 -24.64 -32.73 -19.82
C PHE A 639 -23.50 -32.52 -20.84
N ALA A 640 -23.80 -31.92 -21.99
CA ALA A 640 -22.80 -31.61 -23.02
C ALA A 640 -21.75 -30.57 -22.55
N ARG A 641 -22.08 -29.74 -21.55
CA ARG A 641 -21.15 -28.75 -20.99
C ARG A 641 -19.96 -29.36 -20.28
N PHE A 642 -20.11 -30.49 -19.59
CA PHE A 642 -19.00 -31.11 -18.86
C PHE A 642 -17.80 -31.45 -19.77
N GLY A 643 -18.05 -31.76 -21.04
CA GLY A 643 -17.00 -32.01 -22.05
C GLY A 643 -16.53 -30.78 -22.83
N ARG A 644 -17.12 -29.59 -22.59
CA ARG A 644 -16.80 -28.30 -23.28
C ARG A 644 -16.17 -27.26 -22.34
N VAL A 645 -15.87 -27.62 -21.09
CA VAL A 645 -15.20 -26.71 -20.14
C VAL A 645 -13.74 -26.53 -20.54
N ASP A 646 -13.30 -25.27 -20.67
CA ASP A 646 -11.91 -24.92 -20.93
C ASP A 646 -11.04 -25.11 -19.67
N LYS A 647 -10.56 -26.34 -19.45
CA LYS A 647 -9.78 -26.69 -18.26
C LYS A 647 -8.52 -25.82 -18.11
N ALA A 648 -7.83 -25.50 -19.21
CA ALA A 648 -6.61 -24.71 -19.19
C ALA A 648 -6.86 -23.25 -18.76
N ALA A 649 -7.98 -22.65 -19.17
CA ALA A 649 -8.32 -21.29 -18.74
C ALA A 649 -8.60 -21.21 -17.23
N TYR A 650 -9.30 -22.20 -16.66
CA TYR A 650 -9.54 -22.24 -15.21
C TYR A 650 -8.22 -22.44 -14.44
N THR A 651 -7.37 -23.40 -14.82
CA THR A 651 -6.08 -23.64 -14.14
C THR A 651 -5.18 -22.41 -14.16
N LEU A 652 -5.13 -21.70 -15.29
CA LEU A 652 -4.36 -20.46 -15.45
C LEU A 652 -4.87 -19.34 -14.54
N VAL A 653 -6.18 -19.15 -14.41
CA VAL A 653 -6.75 -18.14 -13.49
C VAL A 653 -6.41 -18.48 -12.03
N PHE A 654 -6.47 -19.74 -11.62
CA PHE A 654 -6.07 -20.15 -10.27
C PHE A 654 -4.57 -19.94 -10.02
N PHE A 655 -3.73 -20.25 -11.00
CA PHE A 655 -2.29 -20.00 -10.94
C PHE A 655 -2.00 -18.50 -10.75
N HIS A 656 -2.57 -17.63 -11.59
CA HIS A 656 -2.41 -16.19 -11.46
C HIS A 656 -2.95 -15.65 -10.13
N THR A 657 -4.08 -16.18 -9.66
CA THR A 657 -4.65 -15.80 -8.38
C THR A 657 -3.67 -16.09 -7.24
N ALA A 658 -3.03 -17.26 -7.24
CA ALA A 658 -2.06 -17.63 -6.23
C ALA A 658 -0.81 -16.75 -6.23
N LEU A 659 -0.29 -16.39 -7.42
CA LEU A 659 0.86 -15.48 -7.54
C LEU A 659 0.52 -14.06 -7.06
N ILE A 660 -0.62 -13.54 -7.51
CA ILE A 660 -1.13 -12.22 -7.11
C ILE A 660 -1.31 -12.19 -5.58
N GLN A 661 -1.94 -13.22 -5.03
CA GLN A 661 -2.16 -13.30 -3.59
C GLN A 661 -0.83 -13.42 -2.82
N ALA A 662 0.15 -14.19 -3.30
CA ALA A 662 1.46 -14.33 -2.68
C ALA A 662 2.16 -12.98 -2.49
N VAL A 663 2.16 -12.15 -3.55
CA VAL A 663 2.78 -10.83 -3.51
C VAL A 663 2.01 -9.89 -2.57
N LEU A 664 0.69 -9.81 -2.73
CA LEU A 664 -0.15 -8.87 -1.97
C LEU A 664 -0.22 -9.23 -0.48
N THR A 665 -0.44 -10.52 -0.16
CA THR A 665 -0.40 -11.04 1.21
C THR A 665 0.97 -10.87 1.84
N GLY A 666 2.05 -11.02 1.07
CA GLY A 666 3.40 -10.77 1.56
C GLY A 666 3.60 -9.31 1.97
N PHE A 667 3.21 -8.36 1.12
CA PHE A 667 3.29 -6.94 1.46
C PHE A 667 2.44 -6.58 2.67
N ILE A 668 1.19 -7.06 2.75
CA ILE A 668 0.29 -6.82 3.88
C ILE A 668 0.84 -7.45 5.16
N GLY A 669 1.35 -8.69 5.09
CA GLY A 669 1.96 -9.39 6.21
C GLY A 669 3.16 -8.64 6.79
N GLY A 670 4.03 -8.07 5.95
CA GLY A 670 5.13 -7.24 6.42
C GLY A 670 4.73 -5.85 6.89
N GLN A 671 3.70 -5.25 6.29
CA GLN A 671 3.15 -4.00 6.78
C GLN A 671 2.54 -4.16 8.19
N LEU A 672 1.83 -5.26 8.44
CA LEU A 672 1.34 -5.63 9.78
C LEU A 672 2.50 -5.95 10.72
N GLY A 673 3.46 -6.77 10.29
CA GLY A 673 4.60 -7.21 11.10
C GLY A 673 5.56 -6.10 11.51
N GLU A 674 5.92 -5.23 10.56
CA GLU A 674 7.07 -4.32 10.67
C GLU A 674 6.68 -2.84 10.58
N GLY A 675 5.45 -2.55 10.16
CA GLY A 675 4.86 -1.20 10.15
C GLY A 675 5.07 -0.41 8.86
N THR A 676 5.84 -0.92 7.89
CA THR A 676 6.06 -0.24 6.61
C THR A 676 5.93 -1.18 5.42
N LEU A 677 5.49 -0.63 4.28
CA LEU A 677 5.36 -1.40 3.04
C LEU A 677 6.72 -1.89 2.50
N LYS A 678 7.78 -1.09 2.67
CA LYS A 678 9.15 -1.44 2.24
C LYS A 678 9.65 -2.71 2.93
N ASP A 679 9.26 -2.88 4.19
CA ASP A 679 9.62 -4.03 5.00
C ASP A 679 8.84 -5.30 4.58
N GLY A 680 7.68 -5.15 3.92
CA GLY A 680 6.91 -6.24 3.33
C GLY A 680 7.51 -6.89 2.08
N ALA A 681 8.49 -6.28 1.43
CA ALA A 681 9.12 -6.86 0.24
C ALA A 681 9.77 -8.23 0.52
N LYS A 682 10.28 -8.47 1.73
CA LYS A 682 10.86 -9.78 2.09
C LYS A 682 9.80 -10.87 2.18
N HIS A 683 8.63 -10.54 2.71
CA HIS A 683 7.52 -11.48 2.84
C HIS A 683 6.91 -11.76 1.46
N ALA A 684 6.74 -10.74 0.62
CA ALA A 684 6.33 -10.90 -0.77
C ALA A 684 7.31 -11.78 -1.57
N ALA A 685 8.63 -11.57 -1.43
CA ALA A 685 9.63 -12.42 -2.08
C ALA A 685 9.59 -13.88 -1.61
N ILE A 686 9.44 -14.11 -0.30
CA ILE A 686 9.36 -15.47 0.27
C ILE A 686 8.08 -16.17 -0.20
N LEU A 687 6.91 -15.54 -0.07
CA LEU A 687 5.64 -16.17 -0.44
C LEU A 687 5.56 -16.41 -1.96
N LEU A 688 6.01 -15.45 -2.78
CA LEU A 688 6.08 -15.64 -4.23
C LEU A 688 7.03 -16.77 -4.61
N GLY A 689 8.19 -16.87 -3.94
CA GLY A 689 9.14 -17.96 -4.16
C GLY A 689 8.56 -19.32 -3.77
N VAL A 690 7.86 -19.41 -2.63
CA VAL A 690 7.18 -20.64 -2.21
C VAL A 690 6.07 -21.03 -3.19
N ALA A 691 5.25 -20.07 -3.63
CA ALA A 691 4.22 -20.32 -4.64
C ALA A 691 4.84 -20.83 -5.95
N TYR A 692 5.87 -20.17 -6.44
CA TYR A 692 6.55 -20.54 -7.69
C TYR A 692 7.13 -21.95 -7.63
N VAL A 693 7.85 -22.28 -6.54
CA VAL A 693 8.41 -23.62 -6.34
C VAL A 693 7.30 -24.68 -6.23
N ALA A 694 6.20 -24.37 -5.54
CA ALA A 694 5.07 -25.29 -5.42
C ALA A 694 4.43 -25.60 -6.79
N PHE A 695 4.20 -24.60 -7.64
CA PHE A 695 3.63 -24.81 -8.98
C PHE A 695 4.59 -25.51 -9.94
N ILE A 696 5.90 -25.31 -9.80
CA ILE A 696 6.88 -26.07 -10.59
C ILE A 696 6.89 -27.55 -10.19
N LEU A 697 6.78 -27.85 -8.89
CA LEU A 697 6.94 -29.22 -8.39
C LEU A 697 5.64 -30.03 -8.37
N LEU A 698 4.48 -29.38 -8.26
CA LEU A 698 3.22 -30.05 -7.94
C LEU A 698 2.16 -29.97 -9.03
N SER A 699 2.30 -29.11 -10.05
CA SER A 699 1.30 -28.98 -11.11
C SER A 699 1.54 -29.98 -12.23
N SER A 700 0.54 -30.80 -12.54
CA SER A 700 0.52 -31.69 -13.70
C SER A 700 -0.08 -30.98 -14.93
N PRO A 701 0.44 -31.26 -16.13
CA PRO A 701 -0.16 -30.78 -17.37
C PRO A 701 -1.53 -31.42 -17.62
N VAL A 702 -2.52 -30.64 -18.03
CA VAL A 702 -3.90 -31.07 -18.33
C VAL A 702 -4.31 -30.68 -19.75
N ALA A 703 -5.14 -31.51 -20.38
CA ALA A 703 -5.69 -31.26 -21.71
C ALA A 703 -7.19 -31.66 -21.79
N SER A 704 -7.93 -31.03 -22.70
CA SER A 704 -9.29 -31.41 -23.08
C SER A 704 -9.52 -31.22 -24.57
N MET A 705 -10.33 -32.08 -25.18
CA MET A 705 -10.62 -32.06 -26.61
C MET A 705 -12.09 -32.39 -26.84
N THR A 706 -12.78 -31.57 -27.63
CA THR A 706 -14.17 -31.79 -28.02
C THR A 706 -14.25 -32.14 -29.50
N VAL A 707 -14.96 -33.23 -29.81
CA VAL A 707 -15.24 -33.67 -31.19
C VAL A 707 -16.72 -34.01 -31.27
N THR A 708 -17.54 -33.10 -31.78
CA THR A 708 -19.00 -33.32 -31.84
C THR A 708 -19.43 -34.06 -33.11
N SER A 709 -18.74 -33.83 -34.24
CA SER A 709 -18.80 -34.62 -35.49
C SER A 709 -17.62 -34.16 -36.36
N PRO A 710 -16.56 -34.94 -36.55
CA PRO A 710 -15.50 -34.52 -37.45
C PRO A 710 -16.06 -34.50 -38.86
N ALA A 711 -16.01 -33.33 -39.51
CA ALA A 711 -16.18 -33.27 -40.95
C ALA A 711 -14.95 -33.94 -41.58
N VAL A 712 -15.03 -35.25 -41.82
CA VAL A 712 -14.04 -35.95 -42.62
C VAL A 712 -14.23 -35.49 -44.06
N SER A 713 -13.37 -34.58 -44.52
CA SER A 713 -13.37 -34.10 -45.90
C SER A 713 -12.12 -34.65 -46.60
N GLY A 714 -12.26 -35.82 -47.22
CA GLY A 714 -11.13 -36.49 -47.86
C GLY A 714 -10.11 -37.04 -46.88
N ASP A 715 -8.92 -36.44 -46.85
CA ASP A 715 -7.77 -36.79 -46.01
C ASP A 715 -7.62 -35.90 -44.76
N GLN A 716 -8.55 -34.97 -44.51
CA GLN A 716 -8.50 -34.09 -43.35
C GLN A 716 -9.56 -34.41 -42.29
N ILE A 717 -9.10 -34.44 -41.03
CA ILE A 717 -9.96 -34.46 -39.83
C ILE A 717 -9.89 -33.08 -39.17
N THR A 718 -11.06 -32.52 -38.85
CA THR A 718 -11.14 -31.27 -38.07
C THR A 718 -11.54 -31.59 -36.63
N VAL A 719 -10.73 -31.15 -35.67
CA VAL A 719 -11.07 -31.13 -34.24
C VAL A 719 -11.70 -29.77 -33.91
N GLU A 720 -12.93 -29.78 -33.43
CA GLU A 720 -13.73 -28.57 -33.16
C GLU A 720 -13.06 -27.67 -32.12
N SER A 721 -12.60 -28.25 -31.01
CA SER A 721 -11.80 -27.53 -30.03
C SER A 721 -10.83 -28.42 -29.26
N ALA A 722 -9.65 -27.88 -28.97
CA ALA A 722 -8.65 -28.49 -28.12
C ALA A 722 -8.06 -27.45 -27.18
N SER A 723 -8.00 -27.75 -25.89
CA SER A 723 -7.41 -26.90 -24.85
C SER A 723 -6.28 -27.67 -24.18
N LEU A 724 -5.07 -27.11 -24.21
CA LEU A 724 -3.85 -27.72 -23.68
C LEU A 724 -3.23 -26.78 -22.64
N SER A 725 -2.93 -27.27 -21.43
CA SER A 725 -2.29 -26.45 -20.39
C SER A 725 -0.80 -26.21 -20.66
N GLU A 726 -0.18 -27.10 -21.42
CA GLU A 726 1.17 -26.97 -21.94
C GLU A 726 1.12 -27.13 -23.46
N GLY A 727 2.18 -26.77 -24.19
CA GLY A 727 2.18 -26.98 -25.64
C GLY A 727 2.28 -28.46 -26.00
N GLY A 728 1.74 -28.83 -27.17
CA GLY A 728 1.68 -30.24 -27.55
C GLY A 728 1.13 -30.50 -28.95
N PHE A 729 0.76 -31.76 -29.20
CA PHE A 729 0.29 -32.28 -30.48
C PHE A 729 -0.97 -33.12 -30.29
N ILE A 730 -1.81 -33.19 -31.31
CA ILE A 730 -2.93 -34.14 -31.37
C ILE A 730 -2.55 -35.22 -32.38
N VAL A 731 -2.52 -36.47 -31.91
CA VAL A 731 -2.13 -37.64 -32.68
C VAL A 731 -3.35 -38.50 -32.96
N VAL A 732 -3.62 -38.80 -34.22
CA VAL A 732 -4.71 -39.69 -34.64
C VAL A 732 -4.17 -41.10 -34.82
N ARG A 733 -4.76 -42.09 -34.14
CA ARG A 733 -4.37 -43.51 -34.21
C ARG A 733 -5.56 -44.40 -34.53
N GLN A 734 -5.29 -45.58 -35.07
CA GLN A 734 -6.29 -46.65 -35.23
C GLN A 734 -6.57 -47.36 -33.88
N PHE A 735 -7.80 -47.85 -33.69
CA PHE A 735 -8.23 -48.51 -32.45
C PHE A 735 -7.65 -49.93 -32.20
N GLU A 736 -7.22 -50.67 -33.24
CA GLU A 736 -6.73 -52.07 -33.10
C GLU A 736 -5.21 -52.20 -32.85
N GLU A 737 -4.82 -53.38 -32.29
CA GLU A 737 -3.60 -53.76 -31.53
C GLU A 737 -2.21 -53.25 -31.97
N ASP A 738 -2.03 -52.69 -33.16
CA ASP A 738 -0.74 -52.18 -33.64
C ASP A 738 -0.65 -50.64 -33.71
N GLY A 739 -1.69 -49.92 -33.25
CA GLY A 739 -1.61 -48.50 -32.85
C GLY A 739 -0.99 -47.54 -33.87
N ARG A 740 -1.11 -47.83 -35.17
CA ARG A 740 -0.45 -47.06 -36.22
C ARG A 740 -0.96 -45.62 -36.23
N VAL A 741 -0.04 -44.66 -36.17
CA VAL A 741 -0.34 -43.23 -36.32
C VAL A 741 -0.80 -42.98 -37.75
N LEU A 742 -1.97 -42.35 -37.88
CA LEU A 742 -2.61 -42.03 -39.15
C LEU A 742 -2.42 -40.57 -39.54
N GLY A 743 -2.10 -39.69 -38.58
CA GLY A 743 -1.81 -38.28 -38.79
C GLY A 743 -1.53 -37.56 -37.48
N THR A 744 -0.85 -36.42 -37.57
CA THR A 744 -0.44 -35.59 -36.43
C THR A 744 -0.74 -34.12 -36.72
N SER A 745 -1.20 -33.37 -35.72
CA SER A 745 -1.35 -31.93 -35.85
C SER A 745 0.00 -31.22 -35.95
N GLU A 746 -0.01 -29.96 -36.41
CA GLU A 746 1.08 -29.04 -36.11
C GLU A 746 1.19 -28.79 -34.59
N TYR A 747 2.31 -28.24 -34.14
CA TYR A 747 2.50 -27.87 -32.74
C TYR A 747 1.43 -26.86 -32.30
N LEU A 748 0.69 -27.22 -31.27
CA LEU A 748 -0.31 -26.38 -30.62
C LEU A 748 0.29 -25.80 -29.34
N PRO A 749 0.48 -24.48 -29.24
CA PRO A 749 0.96 -23.88 -28.00
C PRO A 749 -0.06 -24.02 -26.86
N ALA A 750 0.35 -23.78 -25.61
CA ALA A 750 -0.57 -23.81 -24.48
C ALA A 750 -1.73 -22.80 -24.66
N GLY A 751 -2.95 -23.25 -24.40
CA GLY A 751 -4.19 -22.48 -24.57
C GLY A 751 -5.28 -23.23 -25.33
N SER A 752 -6.32 -22.51 -25.72
CA SER A 752 -7.48 -23.03 -26.44
C SER A 752 -7.39 -22.76 -27.93
N HIS A 753 -7.62 -23.80 -28.72
CA HIS A 753 -7.58 -23.82 -30.18
C HIS A 753 -8.91 -24.31 -30.73
N SER A 754 -9.38 -23.69 -31.80
CA SER A 754 -10.60 -24.07 -32.51
C SER A 754 -10.27 -24.49 -33.94
N ASP A 755 -11.04 -25.43 -34.48
CA ASP A 755 -10.93 -25.91 -35.87
C ASP A 755 -9.53 -26.42 -36.23
N VAL A 756 -8.93 -27.24 -35.35
CA VAL A 756 -7.60 -27.83 -35.60
C VAL A 756 -7.71 -28.87 -36.71
N GLN A 757 -7.11 -28.57 -37.87
CA GLN A 757 -7.07 -29.47 -39.01
C GLN A 757 -5.87 -30.42 -38.91
N ILE A 758 -6.13 -31.72 -39.03
CA ILE A 758 -5.14 -32.78 -39.01
C ILE A 758 -5.20 -33.49 -40.37
N THR A 759 -4.07 -33.51 -41.08
CA THR A 759 -3.95 -34.23 -42.35
C THR A 759 -3.55 -35.68 -42.09
N LEU A 760 -4.28 -36.62 -42.70
CA LEU A 760 -4.04 -38.05 -42.57
C LEU A 760 -3.20 -38.58 -43.72
N ASP A 761 -2.36 -39.57 -43.45
CA ASP A 761 -1.53 -40.25 -44.45
C ASP A 761 -2.37 -41.00 -45.51
N ARG A 762 -3.58 -41.43 -45.14
CA ARG A 762 -4.55 -42.13 -46.01
C ARG A 762 -5.99 -41.80 -45.61
N PRO A 763 -6.93 -41.73 -46.57
CA PRO A 763 -8.34 -41.53 -46.27
C PRO A 763 -8.89 -42.70 -45.43
N PRO A 764 -9.63 -42.43 -44.35
CA PRO A 764 -10.17 -43.46 -43.47
C PRO A 764 -11.29 -44.25 -44.16
N SER A 765 -11.39 -45.55 -43.87
CA SER A 765 -12.44 -46.41 -44.41
C SER A 765 -13.76 -46.21 -43.66
N THR A 766 -14.89 -46.27 -44.36
CA THR A 766 -16.23 -46.24 -43.75
C THR A 766 -16.36 -47.35 -42.69
N GLY A 767 -16.73 -46.99 -41.47
CA GLY A 767 -16.84 -47.89 -40.30
C GLY A 767 -15.55 -48.07 -39.48
N GLN A 768 -14.45 -47.37 -39.82
CA GLN A 768 -13.18 -47.46 -39.09
C GLN A 768 -13.21 -46.63 -37.80
N SER A 769 -12.83 -47.24 -36.67
CA SER A 769 -12.67 -46.56 -35.38
C SER A 769 -11.27 -45.93 -35.22
N LEU A 770 -11.26 -44.63 -34.99
CA LEU A 770 -10.12 -43.75 -34.78
C LEU A 770 -10.09 -43.28 -33.32
N VAL A 771 -8.90 -43.10 -32.78
CA VAL A 771 -8.67 -42.52 -31.45
C VAL A 771 -7.77 -41.32 -31.61
N LEU A 772 -8.19 -40.16 -31.12
CA LEU A 772 -7.36 -38.96 -31.07
C LEU A 772 -6.74 -38.85 -29.68
N VAL A 773 -5.44 -38.64 -29.58
CA VAL A 773 -4.69 -38.56 -28.33
C VAL A 773 -3.88 -37.27 -28.26
N ALA A 774 -4.07 -36.47 -27.22
CA ALA A 774 -3.24 -35.30 -26.97
C ALA A 774 -1.88 -35.71 -26.37
N HIS A 775 -0.78 -35.25 -26.95
CA HIS A 775 0.60 -35.43 -26.48
C HIS A 775 1.21 -34.10 -26.09
N GLN A 776 2.03 -34.10 -25.05
CA GLN A 776 2.80 -32.95 -24.56
C GLN A 776 4.18 -32.96 -25.18
N ASP A 777 4.64 -31.79 -25.64
CA ASP A 777 6.04 -31.57 -26.03
C ASP A 777 6.92 -31.56 -24.77
N THR A 778 7.50 -32.73 -24.45
CA THR A 778 8.17 -32.99 -23.17
C THR A 778 9.61 -32.45 -23.16
N ASN A 779 10.20 -32.29 -24.34
CA ASN A 779 11.59 -31.87 -24.49
C ASN A 779 11.73 -30.44 -25.05
N GLY A 780 10.63 -29.79 -25.42
CA GLY A 780 10.55 -28.40 -25.84
C GLY A 780 11.12 -28.14 -27.23
N ASN A 781 11.25 -29.17 -28.07
CA ASN A 781 11.83 -29.07 -29.40
C ASN A 781 10.80 -28.79 -30.51
N GLN A 782 9.50 -28.72 -30.15
CA GLN A 782 8.38 -28.53 -31.08
C GLN A 782 8.31 -29.59 -32.20
N GLN A 783 8.87 -30.77 -31.96
CA GLN A 783 8.80 -31.93 -32.87
C GLN A 783 8.26 -33.12 -32.10
N LEU A 784 7.28 -33.82 -32.67
CA LEU A 784 6.70 -35.00 -32.03
C LEU A 784 7.74 -36.14 -32.01
N ASP A 785 8.27 -36.45 -30.83
CA ASP A 785 9.19 -37.57 -30.62
C ASP A 785 8.44 -38.79 -30.06
N TYR A 786 8.27 -39.83 -30.89
CA TYR A 786 7.48 -41.01 -30.53
C TYR A 786 8.36 -42.23 -30.20
N PRO A 787 7.97 -43.10 -29.26
CA PRO A 787 8.80 -44.25 -28.82
C PRO A 787 9.15 -45.30 -29.91
N PHE A 788 8.62 -45.18 -31.13
CA PHE A 788 8.85 -46.12 -32.23
C PHE A 788 9.54 -45.51 -33.46
N GLY A 789 9.99 -44.24 -33.39
CA GLY A 789 10.75 -43.57 -34.45
C GLY A 789 12.26 -43.54 -34.19
N ASP A 790 13.06 -43.45 -35.24
CA ASP A 790 14.55 -43.43 -35.24
C ASP A 790 15.19 -42.21 -34.53
N ASN A 791 14.42 -41.43 -33.78
CA ASN A 791 14.87 -40.20 -33.12
C ASN A 791 15.36 -40.47 -31.70
N SER A 792 16.59 -40.07 -31.40
CA SER A 792 17.29 -40.26 -30.12
C SER A 792 16.83 -39.34 -28.97
N GLY A 793 15.63 -38.78 -29.04
CA GLY A 793 15.05 -37.86 -28.05
C GLY A 793 14.30 -38.59 -26.93
N ALA A 794 14.09 -37.92 -25.78
CA ALA A 794 13.12 -38.42 -24.80
C ALA A 794 11.72 -38.34 -25.42
N PRO A 795 10.93 -39.43 -25.44
CA PRO A 795 9.65 -39.46 -26.14
C PRO A 795 8.63 -38.52 -25.49
N ASP A 796 7.86 -37.84 -26.32
CA ASP A 796 6.74 -37.01 -25.94
C ASP A 796 5.63 -37.84 -25.31
N ARG A 797 5.19 -37.41 -24.13
CA ARG A 797 4.23 -38.15 -23.32
C ARG A 797 2.80 -37.73 -23.62
N PRO A 798 1.84 -38.66 -23.65
CA PRO A 798 0.43 -38.30 -23.73
C PRO A 798 -0.03 -37.56 -22.47
N TYR A 799 -0.97 -36.62 -22.62
CA TYR A 799 -1.66 -36.02 -21.49
C TYR A 799 -2.46 -37.07 -20.73
N ALA A 800 -2.29 -37.12 -19.41
CA ALA A 800 -3.02 -38.06 -18.55
C ALA A 800 -4.52 -37.69 -18.49
N SER A 801 -5.38 -38.71 -18.56
CA SER A 801 -6.84 -38.55 -18.39
C SER A 801 -7.24 -38.62 -16.91
N SER A 802 -8.50 -38.26 -16.62
CA SER A 802 -9.14 -38.39 -15.30
C SER A 802 -9.14 -39.82 -14.74
N THR A 803 -9.05 -40.83 -15.61
CA THR A 803 -9.10 -42.24 -15.24
C THR A 803 -7.67 -42.75 -15.06
N ALA A 804 -7.35 -43.30 -13.88
CA ALA A 804 -6.02 -43.82 -13.59
C ALA A 804 -5.59 -44.87 -14.63
N GLY A 805 -4.58 -44.53 -15.45
CA GLY A 805 -4.03 -45.41 -16.49
C GLY A 805 -4.52 -45.14 -17.92
N GLU A 806 -5.37 -44.12 -18.15
CA GLU A 806 -5.84 -43.73 -19.48
C GLU A 806 -5.29 -42.35 -19.91
N ASN A 807 -5.17 -42.13 -21.22
CA ASN A 807 -4.74 -40.87 -21.81
C ASN A 807 -5.96 -40.01 -22.19
N VAL A 808 -5.80 -38.71 -22.39
CA VAL A 808 -6.86 -37.86 -22.97
C VAL A 808 -7.13 -38.34 -24.40
N THR A 809 -8.17 -39.16 -24.54
CA THR A 809 -8.54 -39.77 -25.82
C THR A 809 -9.98 -39.50 -26.20
N VAL A 810 -10.21 -39.24 -27.49
CA VAL A 810 -11.57 -39.20 -28.06
C VAL A 810 -11.67 -40.31 -29.11
N GLU A 811 -12.65 -41.18 -28.94
CA GLU A 811 -12.96 -42.25 -29.90
C GLU A 811 -13.97 -41.75 -30.91
N TYR A 812 -13.73 -42.03 -32.19
CA TYR A 812 -14.59 -41.66 -33.30
C TYR A 812 -14.69 -42.80 -34.29
N THR A 813 -15.90 -43.14 -34.73
CA THR A 813 -16.12 -44.10 -35.82
C THR A 813 -16.52 -43.33 -37.07
N VAL A 814 -15.78 -43.55 -38.16
CA VAL A 814 -16.04 -42.90 -39.46
C VAL A 814 -17.36 -43.44 -40.00
N GLU A 815 -18.34 -42.55 -40.23
CA GLU A 815 -19.66 -42.91 -40.78
C GLU A 815 -19.65 -43.20 -42.29
#